data_AF-A0A150GVZ7-F1
#
_entry.id   AF-A0A150GVZ7-F1
#
_cell.length_a   1.000
_cell.length_b   1.000
_cell.length_c   1.000
_cell.angle_alpha   90.00
_cell.angle_beta   90.00
_cell.angle_gamma   90.00
#
_symmetry.space_group_name_H-M   'P 1'
#
loop_
_entity.id
_entity.type
_entity.pdbx_description
1 polymer ?
#
loop_
_entity_poly.entity_id
_entity_poly.type
_entity_poly.pdbx_seq_one_letter_code
_entity_poly.pdbx_strand_id
1 'polypeptide(L)'
;MTQNLRSLADQGFHAILSGRSTPSRDQLAELLKRVPPKHSTMRFQVCNGFANQRLSVVYGVLLAHRLGRTPVLPVMMRDGIQRTDTAVTAQGANKVPFEEIYDLNYFLYEMAKAGIRVLEPHEAPLPSAYTEVSLGTLGANVSGALNTSYGHVQHLAIDCPLFKMSPPELDARADEPVIWAALDAMRPADQPYEYVERMQHAIKHLGAVNGRPATKFNFLHLRMENDWVEHCKRWSSIPDGVVRDNCYNNTEEIDVQLRLFAFNTDVPLYVASFWTDVEPERAKKVLGRLVEAGYRVITSADVFPDSMKNEGREIRALVEYHVGFGANRFIGNSVSTFAALALLERRHRGQWAAYYNGGNLPIAPYLPVHKLAWVFTYNSWSAKYDYMLKAAVRSAAHYNTLRPYCIFDGNTSSPIGRWLVDNNVTMIRHVPTWRAELVAKAQARMKDNIQHSHLYKNPDMLVSTFQRVDLPVVPILDQYTYVLYTDADVYFRRAIHLDDFGLPLPRSVSMSYEFYKMFPYNAGIIMANLPTMRRNYKAFLTMMLDNDNGLYYPNYGPADQGIINKFYEHDLRSQMLNQAFNTKPYNDFDGASYLVHFHGPKPHEYLAFLETGKCDFYSVCEQGILRSLCQYAREWAVFIPDEVVATRLSDSCSWLTNPTIMAVFQKKTGLVPQSTAVPDDKKQEFTQKQ
;
A
#
# COMPACT_ATOMS: atom_id res chain seq x y z
N MET A 1 4.48 -4.25 -27.85
CA MET A 1 5.80 -3.96 -27.26
C MET A 1 5.78 -4.43 -25.81
N THR A 2 6.39 -5.57 -25.51
CA THR A 2 6.63 -6.04 -24.15
C THR A 2 7.84 -5.28 -23.59
N GLN A 3 7.61 -4.12 -22.96
CA GLN A 3 8.65 -3.62 -22.05
C GLN A 3 8.81 -4.68 -20.96
N ASN A 4 9.95 -5.34 -21.00
CA ASN A 4 10.35 -6.32 -20.01
C ASN A 4 10.33 -5.58 -18.66
N LEU A 5 9.39 -5.88 -17.77
CA LEU A 5 9.30 -5.23 -16.45
C LEU A 5 10.64 -5.31 -15.66
N ARG A 6 11.53 -6.24 -16.03
CA ARG A 6 12.92 -6.29 -15.54
C ARG A 6 13.75 -5.07 -15.96
N SER A 7 13.54 -4.47 -17.13
CA SER A 7 14.32 -3.32 -17.60
C SER A 7 13.99 -2.02 -16.88
N LEU A 8 12.78 -1.84 -16.36
CA LEU A 8 12.39 -0.62 -15.63
C LEU A 8 13.10 -0.54 -14.27
N ALA A 9 13.29 -1.68 -13.58
CA ALA A 9 14.03 -1.72 -12.32
C ALA A 9 15.53 -1.42 -12.52
N ASP A 10 16.13 -1.94 -13.59
CA ASP A 10 17.53 -1.67 -13.94
C ASP A 10 17.71 -0.21 -14.44
N GLN A 11 16.72 0.37 -15.12
CA GLN A 11 16.72 1.78 -15.57
C GLN A 11 16.58 2.77 -14.42
N GLY A 12 15.75 2.50 -13.41
CA GLY A 12 15.56 3.39 -12.25
C GLY A 12 16.82 3.52 -11.38
N PHE A 13 17.56 2.42 -11.22
CA PHE A 13 18.83 2.44 -10.47
C PHE A 13 19.95 3.15 -11.25
N HIS A 14 20.07 2.89 -12.55
CA HIS A 14 21.00 3.63 -13.40
C HIS A 14 20.65 5.13 -13.43
N ALA A 15 19.39 5.53 -13.48
CA ALA A 15 19.01 6.95 -13.45
C ALA A 15 19.51 7.69 -12.18
N ILE A 16 19.61 7.01 -11.04
CA ILE A 16 20.13 7.60 -9.79
C ILE A 16 21.65 7.64 -9.76
N LEU A 17 22.33 6.57 -10.21
CA LEU A 17 23.79 6.48 -10.12
C LEU A 17 24.53 7.07 -11.34
N SER A 18 24.04 6.84 -12.57
CA SER A 18 24.65 7.40 -13.78
C SER A 18 24.15 8.82 -14.13
N GLY A 19 23.15 9.32 -13.39
CA GLY A 19 22.56 10.66 -13.56
C GLY A 19 22.92 11.65 -12.45
N ARG A 20 24.05 11.47 -11.74
CA ARG A 20 24.52 12.39 -10.69
C ARG A 20 25.12 13.68 -11.28
N SER A 21 24.52 14.21 -12.35
CA SER A 21 24.80 15.58 -12.76
C SER A 21 24.20 16.51 -11.71
N THR A 22 25.00 16.87 -10.71
CA THR A 22 24.66 17.98 -9.82
C THR A 22 24.38 19.19 -10.71
N PRO A 23 23.23 19.87 -10.53
CA PRO A 23 22.92 21.05 -11.32
C PRO A 23 24.08 22.04 -11.22
N SER A 24 24.46 22.64 -12.35
CA SER A 24 25.44 23.71 -12.34
C SER A 24 24.96 24.85 -11.46
N ARG A 25 25.89 25.61 -10.88
CA ARG A 25 25.57 26.80 -10.08
C ARG A 25 24.66 27.77 -10.84
N ASP A 26 24.85 27.93 -12.14
CA ASP A 26 24.04 28.80 -12.99
C ASP A 26 22.61 28.28 -13.16
N GLN A 27 22.44 26.96 -13.36
CA GLN A 27 21.10 26.34 -13.43
C GLN A 27 20.34 26.50 -12.11
N LEU A 28 21.01 26.27 -10.98
CA LEU A 28 20.41 26.47 -9.67
C LEU A 28 20.07 27.96 -9.46
N ALA A 29 21.00 28.88 -9.72
CA ALA A 29 20.77 30.31 -9.55
C ALA A 29 19.59 30.82 -10.42
N GLU A 30 19.51 30.38 -11.67
CA GLU A 30 18.42 30.74 -12.57
C GLU A 30 17.08 30.20 -12.08
N LEU A 31 17.04 28.98 -11.56
CA LEU A 31 15.82 28.41 -11.01
C LEU A 31 15.40 29.12 -9.72
N LEU A 32 16.35 29.42 -8.82
CA LEU A 32 16.08 30.13 -7.58
C LEU A 32 15.53 31.55 -7.80
N LYS A 33 15.92 32.23 -8.89
CA LYS A 33 15.30 33.51 -9.28
C LYS A 33 13.79 33.40 -9.56
N ARG A 34 13.32 32.24 -10.02
CA ARG A 34 11.90 31.99 -10.34
C ARG A 34 11.08 31.65 -9.10
N VAL A 35 11.74 31.25 -8.02
CA VAL A 35 11.12 30.95 -6.72
C VAL A 35 11.78 31.82 -5.63
N PRO A 36 11.52 33.13 -5.60
CA PRO A 36 12.11 34.00 -4.60
C PRO A 36 11.67 33.62 -3.18
N PRO A 37 12.49 33.88 -2.14
CA PRO A 37 12.10 33.63 -0.78
C PRO A 37 10.93 34.54 -0.39
N LYS A 38 9.99 33.98 0.36
CA LYS A 38 8.89 34.72 0.98
C LYS A 38 9.42 35.51 2.18
N HIS A 39 8.75 36.61 2.51
CA HIS A 39 9.11 37.49 3.63
C HIS A 39 9.07 36.78 4.99
N SER A 40 8.23 35.75 5.12
CA SER A 40 8.11 34.94 6.32
C SER A 40 8.91 33.65 6.19
N THR A 41 9.67 33.30 7.23
CA THR A 41 10.50 32.09 7.27
C THR A 41 10.07 31.14 8.37
N MET A 42 10.46 29.88 8.23
CA MET A 42 10.28 28.85 9.26
C MET A 42 11.56 28.01 9.40
N ARG A 43 12.18 28.03 10.57
CA ARG A 43 13.24 27.08 10.95
C ARG A 43 12.65 25.97 11.81
N PHE A 44 13.22 24.78 11.72
CA PHE A 44 12.78 23.62 12.48
C PHE A 44 13.98 22.80 12.94
N GLN A 45 13.80 22.01 13.99
CA GLN A 45 14.83 21.08 14.47
C GLN A 45 14.65 19.69 13.88
N VAL A 46 15.72 18.88 13.87
CA VAL A 46 15.64 17.43 13.66
C VAL A 46 15.81 16.70 14.99
N CYS A 47 15.29 15.48 15.08
CA CYS A 47 15.39 14.68 16.30
C CYS A 47 15.64 13.19 16.04
N ASN A 48 16.24 12.53 17.03
CA ASN A 48 16.53 11.10 17.09
C ASN A 48 17.38 10.57 15.90
N GLY A 49 17.30 9.28 15.60
CA GLY A 49 18.12 8.61 14.58
C GLY A 49 17.87 9.07 13.13
N PHE A 50 18.66 8.54 12.21
CA PHE A 50 18.79 8.97 10.81
C PHE A 50 17.46 9.13 10.08
N ALA A 51 16.62 8.08 10.08
CA ALA A 51 15.34 8.11 9.38
C ALA A 51 14.36 9.13 10.00
N ASN A 52 14.45 9.34 11.32
CA ASN A 52 13.65 10.35 12.02
C ASN A 52 14.10 11.76 11.61
N GLN A 53 15.41 12.01 11.51
CA GLN A 53 15.92 13.30 11.01
C GLN A 53 15.49 13.56 9.55
N ARG A 54 15.56 12.53 8.69
CA ARG A 54 15.10 12.61 7.29
C ARG A 54 13.62 13.00 7.21
N LEU A 55 12.77 12.36 8.02
CA LEU A 55 11.37 12.74 8.12
C LEU A 55 11.15 14.11 8.74
N SER A 56 11.94 14.53 9.73
CA SER A 56 11.88 15.89 10.28
C SER A 56 12.08 16.94 9.18
N VAL A 57 13.00 16.71 8.24
CA VAL A 57 13.18 17.57 7.06
C VAL A 57 11.92 17.59 6.20
N VAL A 58 11.34 16.43 5.90
CA VAL A 58 10.10 16.31 5.11
C VAL A 58 8.95 17.08 5.76
N TYR A 59 8.66 16.84 7.04
CA TYR A 59 7.58 17.53 7.75
C TYR A 59 7.84 19.02 7.92
N GLY A 60 9.09 19.42 8.18
CA GLY A 60 9.47 20.82 8.32
C GLY A 60 9.26 21.61 7.02
N VAL A 61 9.68 21.02 5.89
CA VAL A 61 9.46 21.60 4.56
C VAL A 61 7.96 21.64 4.21
N LEU A 62 7.24 20.54 4.45
CA LEU A 62 5.80 20.46 4.17
C LEU A 62 5.01 21.50 4.96
N LEU A 63 5.27 21.60 6.26
CA LEU A 63 4.60 22.55 7.14
C LEU A 63 4.94 24.00 6.76
N ALA A 64 6.19 24.31 6.40
CA ALA A 64 6.55 25.64 5.87
C ALA A 64 5.76 25.95 4.59
N HIS A 65 5.70 24.99 3.67
CA HIS A 65 4.99 25.13 2.39
C HIS A 65 3.51 25.47 2.62
N ARG A 66 2.82 24.70 3.48
CA ARG A 66 1.41 24.91 3.83
C ARG A 66 1.15 26.25 4.51
N LEU A 67 2.06 26.70 5.36
CA LEU A 67 1.95 28.00 6.04
C LEU A 67 2.35 29.19 5.15
N GLY A 68 2.70 28.95 3.88
CA GLY A 68 3.15 30.01 3.00
C GLY A 68 4.48 30.64 3.45
N ARG A 69 5.38 29.85 4.06
CA ARG A 69 6.68 30.30 4.58
C ARG A 69 7.83 29.70 3.80
N THR A 70 8.98 30.36 3.86
CA THR A 70 10.24 29.83 3.32
C THR A 70 10.91 28.94 4.38
N PRO A 71 11.04 27.61 4.17
CA PRO A 71 11.77 26.75 5.09
C PRO A 71 13.26 27.11 5.15
N VAL A 72 13.84 27.03 6.34
CA VAL A 72 15.28 27.14 6.59
C VAL A 72 15.82 25.77 6.93
N LEU A 73 16.90 25.35 6.27
CA LEU A 73 17.51 24.04 6.49
C LEU A 73 17.95 23.87 7.96
N PRO A 74 17.67 22.70 8.56
CA PRO A 74 18.10 22.41 9.90
C PRO A 74 19.60 22.06 9.95
N VAL A 75 20.16 22.14 11.14
CA VAL A 75 21.42 21.45 11.46
C VAL A 75 21.10 20.00 11.79
N MET A 76 21.87 19.07 11.23
CA MET A 76 21.68 17.64 11.40
C MET A 76 22.46 17.10 12.61
N MET A 77 22.33 15.80 12.90
CA MET A 77 23.00 15.13 14.03
C MET A 77 23.89 13.97 13.62
N ARG A 78 25.04 13.81 14.28
CA ARG A 78 25.99 12.69 14.09
C ARG A 78 25.64 11.43 14.89
N ASP A 79 24.94 11.59 16.00
CA ASP A 79 24.46 10.53 16.87
C ASP A 79 23.06 10.88 17.42
N GLY A 80 22.07 10.08 17.04
CA GLY A 80 20.68 10.17 17.48
C GLY A 80 20.20 8.92 18.23
N ILE A 81 21.09 8.16 18.87
CA ILE A 81 20.70 7.00 19.69
C ILE A 81 19.76 7.45 20.80
N GLN A 82 18.55 6.90 20.81
CA GLN A 82 17.54 7.19 21.81
C GLN A 82 17.43 6.01 22.79
N ARG A 83 18.06 6.12 23.96
CA ARG A 83 17.98 5.08 25.02
C ARG A 83 16.79 5.27 25.98
N THR A 84 16.17 6.45 25.96
CA THR A 84 15.02 6.82 26.81
C THR A 84 13.92 7.45 25.96
N ASP A 85 12.77 7.77 26.52
CA ASP A 85 11.70 8.44 25.78
C ASP A 85 12.01 9.93 25.49
N THR A 86 13.13 10.45 26.00
CA THR A 86 13.59 11.81 25.71
C THR A 86 14.16 11.90 24.29
N ALA A 87 13.69 12.88 23.52
CA ALA A 87 14.21 13.12 22.19
C ALA A 87 15.66 13.63 22.23
N VAL A 88 16.52 13.07 21.37
CA VAL A 88 17.87 13.58 21.14
C VAL A 88 17.82 14.66 20.08
N THR A 89 18.46 15.81 20.34
CA THR A 89 18.49 16.97 19.44
C THR A 89 19.93 17.40 19.13
N ALA A 90 20.09 18.18 18.06
CA ALA A 90 21.40 18.61 17.58
C ALA A 90 22.01 19.66 18.53
N GLN A 91 22.94 19.23 19.38
CA GLN A 91 23.60 20.09 20.38
C GLN A 91 25.11 19.85 20.43
N GLY A 92 25.90 20.89 20.74
CA GLY A 92 27.35 20.81 20.89
C GLY A 92 28.06 20.12 19.72
N ALA A 93 28.92 19.15 20.03
CA ALA A 93 29.68 18.36 19.05
C ALA A 93 28.81 17.37 18.24
N ASN A 94 27.54 17.20 18.58
CA ASN A 94 26.61 16.35 17.83
C ASN A 94 26.07 17.05 16.57
N LYS A 95 26.24 18.36 16.45
CA LYS A 95 25.79 19.14 15.30
C LYS A 95 26.63 18.83 14.05
N VAL A 96 25.97 18.65 12.92
CA VAL A 96 26.62 18.52 11.62
C VAL A 96 25.83 19.33 10.57
N PRO A 97 26.50 20.13 9.72
CA PRO A 97 25.84 20.84 8.63
C PRO A 97 25.06 19.91 7.70
N PHE A 98 24.04 20.44 7.02
CA PHE A 98 23.20 19.66 6.12
C PHE A 98 24.02 19.09 4.95
N GLU A 99 24.94 19.90 4.42
CA GLU A 99 25.83 19.61 3.29
C GLU A 99 26.89 18.53 3.58
N GLU A 100 27.17 18.22 4.84
CA GLU A 100 28.02 17.07 5.20
C GLU A 100 27.25 15.74 5.07
N ILE A 101 25.92 15.77 5.17
CA ILE A 101 25.05 14.58 5.07
C ILE A 101 24.50 14.41 3.65
N TYR A 102 24.01 15.49 3.05
CA TYR A 102 23.27 15.49 1.79
C TYR A 102 23.88 16.46 0.77
N ASP A 103 23.68 16.18 -0.53
CA ASP A 103 24.04 17.11 -1.60
C ASP A 103 23.11 18.34 -1.55
N LEU A 104 23.62 19.42 -0.95
CA LEU A 104 22.88 20.66 -0.74
C LEU A 104 22.41 21.30 -2.06
N ASN A 105 23.26 21.36 -3.08
CA ASN A 105 22.91 21.99 -4.35
C ASN A 105 21.79 21.23 -5.07
N TYR A 106 21.90 19.89 -5.07
CA TYR A 106 20.85 19.04 -5.61
C TYR A 106 19.55 19.18 -4.81
N PHE A 107 19.64 19.26 -3.48
CA PHE A 107 18.46 19.45 -2.63
C PHE A 107 17.74 20.77 -2.95
N LEU A 108 18.46 21.89 -2.97
CA LEU A 108 17.90 23.21 -3.29
C LEU A 108 17.27 23.24 -4.69
N TYR A 109 17.89 22.57 -5.66
CA TYR A 109 17.40 22.50 -7.03
C TYR A 109 16.08 21.73 -7.16
N GLU A 110 15.99 20.53 -6.59
CA GLU A 110 14.76 19.73 -6.65
C GLU A 110 13.61 20.38 -5.88
N MET A 111 13.90 21.00 -4.75
CA MET A 111 12.89 21.79 -4.02
C MET A 111 12.41 22.99 -4.84
N ALA A 112 13.32 23.70 -5.51
CA ALA A 112 12.97 24.82 -6.36
C ALA A 112 12.15 24.38 -7.60
N LYS A 113 12.42 23.20 -8.17
CA LYS A 113 11.59 22.59 -9.23
C LYS A 113 10.18 22.29 -8.75
N ALA A 114 10.04 21.90 -7.49
CA ALA A 114 8.76 21.73 -6.82
C ALA A 114 8.09 23.06 -6.40
N GLY A 115 8.65 24.20 -6.79
CA GLY A 115 8.10 25.52 -6.46
C GLY A 115 8.40 25.99 -5.04
N ILE A 116 9.36 25.38 -4.35
CA ILE A 116 9.67 25.63 -2.94
C ILE A 116 11.07 26.23 -2.83
N ARG A 117 11.14 27.50 -2.41
CA ARG A 117 12.40 28.12 -2.00
C ARG A 117 12.78 27.63 -0.62
N VAL A 118 13.95 27.03 -0.51
CA VAL A 118 14.58 26.69 0.77
C VAL A 118 15.76 27.64 0.98
N LEU A 119 15.97 28.08 2.22
CA LEU A 119 17.12 28.90 2.62
C LEU A 119 18.16 28.06 3.33
N GLU A 120 19.41 28.34 3.04
CA GLU A 120 20.55 27.90 3.83
C GLU A 120 20.62 28.63 5.18
N PRO A 121 21.28 28.06 6.20
CA PRO A 121 21.39 28.71 7.51
C PRO A 121 22.02 30.11 7.47
N HIS A 122 22.92 30.37 6.51
CA HIS A 122 23.61 31.66 6.37
C HIS A 122 22.76 32.71 5.62
N GLU A 123 21.77 32.29 4.84
CA GLU A 123 20.78 33.18 4.18
C GLU A 123 19.61 33.54 5.12
N ALA A 124 19.46 32.78 6.22
CA ALA A 124 18.36 32.93 7.14
C ALA A 124 18.53 34.16 8.07
N PRO A 125 17.42 34.73 8.57
CA PRO A 125 17.45 35.70 9.66
C PRO A 125 18.28 35.21 10.86
N LEU A 126 18.81 36.14 11.65
CA LEU A 126 19.53 35.80 12.88
C LEU A 126 18.63 34.99 13.84
N PRO A 127 19.17 34.04 14.62
CA PRO A 127 18.37 33.24 15.56
C PRO A 127 17.51 34.06 16.52
N SER A 128 17.96 35.25 16.93
CA SER A 128 17.23 36.17 17.80
C SER A 128 15.98 36.80 17.16
N ALA A 129 15.82 36.72 15.84
CA ALA A 129 14.66 37.23 15.13
C ALA A 129 13.45 36.27 15.15
N TYR A 130 13.64 35.05 15.65
CA TYR A 130 12.61 34.01 15.60
C TYR A 130 11.80 33.92 16.89
N THR A 131 10.51 33.68 16.74
CA THR A 131 9.64 33.22 17.84
C THR A 131 9.65 31.69 17.90
N GLU A 132 10.04 31.15 19.05
CA GLU A 132 10.06 29.71 19.33
C GLU A 132 8.66 29.20 19.67
N VAL A 133 8.29 28.06 19.10
CA VAL A 133 7.00 27.40 19.30
C VAL A 133 7.23 25.90 19.46
N SER A 134 6.78 25.33 20.58
CA SER A 134 6.77 23.87 20.74
C SER A 134 5.50 23.29 20.11
N LEU A 135 5.66 22.42 19.12
CA LEU A 135 4.53 21.83 18.41
C LEU A 135 3.71 20.90 19.31
N GLY A 136 4.32 20.34 20.35
CA GLY A 136 3.64 19.48 21.31
C GLY A 136 2.48 20.15 22.05
N THR A 137 2.40 21.49 22.05
CA THR A 137 1.33 22.24 22.73
C THR A 137 0.16 22.62 21.82
N LEU A 138 0.27 22.37 20.50
CA LEU A 138 -0.67 22.89 19.50
C LEU A 138 -1.84 21.95 19.15
N GLY A 139 -1.96 20.82 19.83
CA GLY A 139 -3.02 19.83 19.58
C GLY A 139 -2.85 19.07 18.26
N ALA A 140 -3.96 18.55 17.71
CA ALA A 140 -3.94 17.64 16.56
C ALA A 140 -3.89 18.32 15.18
N ASN A 141 -4.24 19.60 15.07
CA ASN A 141 -4.21 20.37 13.81
C ASN A 141 -3.12 21.44 13.89
N VAL A 142 -1.87 21.01 13.68
CA VAL A 142 -0.69 21.84 13.92
C VAL A 142 -0.62 23.00 12.94
N SER A 143 -0.83 22.77 11.65
CA SER A 143 -0.84 23.84 10.63
C SER A 143 -1.95 24.85 10.87
N GLY A 144 -3.16 24.40 11.23
CA GLY A 144 -4.26 25.31 11.57
C GLY A 144 -3.96 26.17 12.80
N ALA A 145 -3.38 25.57 13.85
CA ALA A 145 -2.99 26.28 15.07
C ALA A 145 -1.87 27.29 14.81
N LEU A 146 -0.83 26.90 14.04
CA LEU A 146 0.25 27.81 13.66
C LEU A 146 -0.25 28.98 12.81
N ASN A 147 -1.12 28.71 11.83
CA ASN A 147 -1.68 29.77 11.00
C ASN A 147 -2.53 30.76 11.81
N THR A 148 -3.33 30.25 12.75
CA THR A 148 -4.24 31.08 13.56
C THR A 148 -3.48 31.90 14.60
N SER A 149 -2.61 31.25 15.39
CA SER A 149 -1.94 31.89 16.53
C SER A 149 -0.68 32.64 16.13
N TYR A 150 -0.03 32.24 15.03
CA TYR A 150 1.30 32.74 14.65
C TYR A 150 1.37 33.20 13.19
N GLY A 151 0.23 33.33 12.48
CA GLY A 151 0.20 33.83 11.11
C GLY A 151 0.80 35.23 10.95
N HIS A 152 0.73 36.06 11.99
CA HIS A 152 1.30 37.40 12.03
C HIS A 152 2.81 37.44 12.33
N VAL A 153 3.40 36.34 12.84
CA VAL A 153 4.82 36.29 13.19
C VAL A 153 5.65 36.08 11.92
N GLN A 154 6.61 36.96 11.67
CA GLN A 154 7.43 36.89 10.45
C GLN A 154 8.34 35.65 10.42
N HIS A 155 9.03 35.35 11.52
CA HIS A 155 10.02 34.27 11.57
C HIS A 155 9.67 33.28 12.69
N LEU A 156 9.34 32.04 12.32
CA LEU A 156 8.98 30.98 13.26
C LEU A 156 10.07 29.94 13.43
N ALA A 157 10.27 29.52 14.66
CA ALA A 157 11.16 28.43 15.02
C ALA A 157 10.35 27.37 15.73
N ILE A 158 10.39 26.15 15.21
CA ILE A 158 9.65 25.04 15.78
C ILE A 158 10.59 23.94 16.24
N ASP A 159 10.18 23.20 17.26
CA ASP A 159 10.83 21.94 17.63
C ASP A 159 10.64 20.87 16.54
N CYS A 160 11.09 19.64 16.81
CA CYS A 160 11.09 18.57 15.82
C CYS A 160 9.66 18.27 15.29
N PRO A 161 9.40 18.43 13.98
CA PRO A 161 8.07 18.29 13.40
C PRO A 161 7.65 16.84 13.12
N LEU A 162 8.54 15.87 13.40
CA LEU A 162 8.29 14.45 13.19
C LEU A 162 7.00 13.99 13.88
N PHE A 163 6.06 13.45 13.09
CA PHE A 163 4.77 12.94 13.56
C PHE A 163 3.92 13.94 14.35
N LYS A 164 4.14 15.25 14.16
CA LYS A 164 3.34 16.30 14.80
C LYS A 164 2.07 16.62 14.03
N MET A 165 2.08 16.49 12.71
CA MET A 165 0.88 16.58 11.88
C MET A 165 0.09 15.28 11.99
N SER A 166 -1.19 15.39 12.36
CA SER A 166 -2.05 14.21 12.47
C SER A 166 -2.49 13.69 11.08
N PRO A 167 -2.84 12.40 10.94
CA PRO A 167 -3.31 11.86 9.67
C PRO A 167 -4.46 12.67 9.01
N PRO A 168 -5.49 13.13 9.75
CA PRO A 168 -6.56 13.96 9.16
C PRO A 168 -6.11 15.33 8.67
N GLU A 169 -4.95 15.82 9.13
CA GLU A 169 -4.40 17.11 8.69
C GLU A 169 -3.77 17.00 7.30
N LEU A 170 -3.30 15.81 6.92
CA LEU A 170 -2.55 15.56 5.69
C LEU A 170 -3.47 15.33 4.50
N ASP A 171 -3.20 16.01 3.38
CA ASP A 171 -3.92 15.85 2.12
C ASP A 171 -3.02 15.09 1.14
N ALA A 172 -3.35 13.83 0.85
CA ALA A 172 -2.55 13.00 -0.04
C ALA A 172 -2.34 13.61 -1.43
N ARG A 173 -3.30 14.37 -1.98
CA ARG A 173 -3.14 14.96 -3.32
C ARG A 173 -2.24 16.19 -3.30
N ALA A 174 -2.38 17.04 -2.28
CA ALA A 174 -1.61 18.26 -2.17
C ALA A 174 -0.20 18.04 -1.59
N ASP A 175 -0.08 17.13 -0.61
CA ASP A 175 1.14 16.94 0.16
C ASP A 175 2.09 15.89 -0.46
N GLU A 176 1.58 14.88 -1.18
CA GLU A 176 2.40 13.82 -1.80
C GLU A 176 3.51 14.37 -2.72
N PRO A 177 3.27 15.35 -3.63
CA PRO A 177 4.33 15.90 -4.47
C PRO A 177 5.44 16.58 -3.68
N VAL A 178 5.10 17.29 -2.60
CA VAL A 178 6.08 17.97 -1.73
C VAL A 178 6.92 16.96 -0.94
N ILE A 179 6.25 15.92 -0.42
CA ILE A 179 6.92 14.82 0.30
C ILE A 179 7.91 14.12 -0.61
N TRP A 180 7.50 13.72 -1.81
CA TRP A 180 8.40 13.04 -2.75
C TRP A 180 9.52 13.94 -3.23
N ALA A 181 9.25 15.23 -3.51
CA ALA A 181 10.30 16.19 -3.86
C ALA A 181 11.37 16.26 -2.76
N ALA A 182 10.98 16.38 -1.49
CA ALA A 182 11.93 16.43 -0.37
C ALA A 182 12.71 15.11 -0.19
N LEU A 183 12.04 13.96 -0.29
CA LEU A 183 12.68 12.65 -0.15
C LEU A 183 13.69 12.40 -1.29
N ASP A 184 13.31 12.65 -2.54
CA ASP A 184 14.19 12.46 -3.70
C ASP A 184 15.33 13.47 -3.75
N ALA A 185 15.12 14.68 -3.19
CA ALA A 185 16.12 15.73 -3.05
C ALA A 185 17.23 15.38 -2.05
N MET A 186 16.94 14.60 -1.00
CA MET A 186 17.92 14.22 0.02
C MET A 186 18.83 13.06 -0.45
N ARG A 187 19.66 13.34 -1.45
CA ARG A 187 20.74 12.44 -1.91
C ARG A 187 21.98 12.59 -1.03
N PRO A 188 22.77 11.53 -0.78
CA PRO A 188 23.98 11.64 0.03
C PRO A 188 24.98 12.66 -0.55
N ALA A 189 25.66 13.38 0.34
CA ALA A 189 26.84 14.18 -0.01
C ALA A 189 27.95 13.29 -0.62
N ASP A 190 28.97 13.90 -1.22
CA ASP A 190 30.01 13.18 -1.98
C ASP A 190 30.71 12.10 -1.18
N GLN A 191 31.16 12.41 0.03
CA GLN A 191 31.87 11.45 0.87
C GLN A 191 30.97 10.26 1.31
N PRO A 192 29.78 10.46 1.90
CA PRO A 192 28.86 9.36 2.16
C PRO A 192 28.48 8.56 0.92
N TYR A 193 28.33 9.21 -0.25
CA TYR A 193 28.05 8.53 -1.51
C TYR A 193 29.20 7.61 -1.94
N GLU A 194 30.45 8.04 -1.80
CA GLU A 194 31.60 7.17 -2.05
C GLU A 194 31.60 5.93 -1.15
N TYR A 195 31.19 6.06 0.11
CA TYR A 195 31.05 4.91 1.00
C TYR A 195 29.97 3.94 0.50
N VAL A 196 28.83 4.45 0.01
CA VAL A 196 27.77 3.62 -0.59
C VAL A 196 28.32 2.81 -1.76
N GLU A 197 29.02 3.45 -2.71
CA GLU A 197 29.58 2.79 -3.89
C GLU A 197 30.61 1.72 -3.51
N ARG A 198 31.54 2.05 -2.61
CA ARG A 198 32.56 1.10 -2.12
C ARG A 198 31.93 -0.09 -1.42
N MET A 199 30.92 0.12 -0.58
CA MET A 199 30.19 -0.96 0.09
C MET A 199 29.45 -1.85 -0.90
N GLN A 200 28.70 -1.28 -1.85
CA GLN A 200 27.99 -2.07 -2.85
C GLN A 200 28.96 -2.91 -3.70
N HIS A 201 30.11 -2.36 -4.07
CA HIS A 201 31.17 -3.09 -4.76
C HIS A 201 31.73 -4.22 -3.89
N ALA A 202 32.06 -3.94 -2.62
CA ALA A 202 32.57 -4.93 -1.68
C ALA A 202 31.59 -6.07 -1.43
N ILE A 203 30.29 -5.79 -1.26
CA ILE A 203 29.23 -6.81 -1.11
C ILE A 203 29.21 -7.74 -2.32
N LYS A 204 29.25 -7.17 -3.54
CA LYS A 204 29.26 -7.95 -4.79
C LYS A 204 30.54 -8.80 -4.93
N HIS A 205 31.68 -8.25 -4.51
CA HIS A 205 32.97 -8.94 -4.55
C HIS A 205 33.03 -10.11 -3.58
N LEU A 206 32.64 -9.90 -2.31
CA LEU A 206 32.58 -10.96 -1.30
C LEU A 206 31.50 -12.01 -1.63
N GLY A 207 30.44 -11.60 -2.32
CA GLY A 207 29.39 -12.49 -2.84
C GLY A 207 29.77 -13.28 -4.10
N ALA A 208 31.05 -13.29 -4.50
CA ALA A 208 31.48 -13.97 -5.73
C ALA A 208 31.15 -15.48 -5.74
N VAL A 209 30.79 -15.99 -6.92
CA VAL A 209 30.66 -17.43 -7.20
C VAL A 209 31.71 -17.79 -8.24
N ASN A 210 32.51 -18.84 -7.99
CA ASN A 210 33.55 -19.30 -8.93
C ASN A 210 34.52 -18.18 -9.36
N GLY A 211 34.91 -17.31 -8.41
CA GLY A 211 35.83 -16.19 -8.65
C GLY A 211 35.24 -15.02 -9.43
N ARG A 212 33.96 -15.03 -9.78
CA ARG A 212 33.28 -13.91 -10.46
C ARG A 212 32.42 -13.12 -9.46
N PRO A 213 32.59 -11.79 -9.35
CA PRO A 213 31.74 -10.95 -8.51
C PRO A 213 30.26 -11.14 -8.82
N ALA A 214 29.42 -11.09 -7.79
CA ALA A 214 27.98 -11.14 -7.97
C ALA A 214 27.50 -9.90 -8.74
N THR A 215 26.57 -10.07 -9.68
CA THR A 215 25.97 -8.95 -10.40
C THR A 215 24.93 -8.21 -9.57
N LYS A 216 24.38 -8.86 -8.55
CA LYS A 216 23.27 -8.39 -7.71
C LYS A 216 23.51 -8.82 -6.26
N PHE A 217 22.88 -8.13 -5.32
CA PHE A 217 22.80 -8.53 -3.91
C PHE A 217 21.39 -8.24 -3.38
N ASN A 218 21.00 -8.92 -2.31
CA ASN A 218 19.77 -8.67 -1.56
C ASN A 218 20.12 -7.94 -0.25
N PHE A 219 19.18 -7.19 0.30
CA PHE A 219 19.35 -6.40 1.52
C PHE A 219 18.29 -6.76 2.55
N LEU A 220 18.74 -7.08 3.77
CA LEU A 220 17.92 -7.30 4.95
C LEU A 220 18.27 -6.22 5.98
N HIS A 221 17.32 -5.35 6.31
CA HIS A 221 17.42 -4.48 7.49
C HIS A 221 16.86 -5.22 8.70
N LEU A 222 17.74 -5.74 9.54
CA LEU A 222 17.38 -6.56 10.70
C LEU A 222 17.43 -5.73 11.98
N ARG A 223 16.27 -5.56 12.64
CA ARG A 223 16.18 -4.84 13.92
C ARG A 223 16.16 -5.82 15.08
N MET A 224 17.25 -5.88 15.82
CA MET A 224 17.44 -6.80 16.95
C MET A 224 18.40 -6.27 18.02
N GLU A 225 18.71 -4.98 17.93
CA GLU A 225 19.46 -4.24 18.92
C GLU A 225 18.78 -4.32 20.29
N ASN A 226 19.56 -4.14 21.36
CA ASN A 226 19.04 -4.22 22.72
C ASN A 226 18.02 -3.10 23.00
N ASP A 227 18.26 -1.89 22.49
CA ASP A 227 17.28 -0.80 22.54
C ASP A 227 15.96 -1.16 21.83
N TRP A 228 16.04 -1.90 20.72
CA TRP A 228 14.90 -2.32 19.92
C TRP A 228 14.06 -3.39 20.61
N VAL A 229 14.68 -4.37 21.29
CA VAL A 229 13.95 -5.37 22.06
C VAL A 229 13.12 -4.70 23.16
N GLU A 230 13.71 -3.74 23.89
CA GLU A 230 12.99 -2.98 24.90
C GLU A 230 11.90 -2.09 24.29
N HIS A 231 12.17 -1.48 23.14
CA HIS A 231 11.15 -0.74 22.38
C HIS A 231 9.96 -1.64 22.01
N CYS A 232 10.21 -2.86 21.51
CA CYS A 232 9.14 -3.77 21.12
C CYS A 232 8.30 -4.26 22.31
N LYS A 233 8.90 -4.43 23.49
CA LYS A 233 8.13 -4.70 24.72
C LYS A 233 7.16 -3.54 25.00
N ARG A 234 7.64 -2.29 24.98
CA ARG A 234 6.81 -1.09 25.17
C ARG A 234 5.74 -0.95 24.08
N TRP A 235 6.11 -1.20 22.83
CA TRP A 235 5.20 -1.16 21.67
C TRP A 235 4.01 -2.10 21.86
N SER A 236 4.27 -3.33 22.27
CA SER A 236 3.22 -4.33 22.51
C SER A 236 2.35 -4.04 23.74
N SER A 237 2.80 -3.16 24.65
CA SER A 237 2.10 -2.83 25.89
C SER A 237 1.30 -1.51 25.84
N ILE A 238 1.25 -0.81 24.70
CA ILE A 238 0.48 0.44 24.57
C ILE A 238 -1.03 0.12 24.70
N PRO A 239 -1.75 0.70 25.68
CA PRO A 239 -3.14 0.37 25.94
C PRO A 239 -4.10 1.25 25.11
N ASP A 240 -3.96 1.24 23.79
CA ASP A 240 -4.75 2.08 22.87
C ASP A 240 -5.78 1.27 22.05
N GLY A 241 -5.94 -0.02 22.35
CA GLY A 241 -6.85 -0.91 21.63
C GLY A 241 -6.35 -1.36 20.25
N VAL A 242 -5.12 -0.99 19.87
CA VAL A 242 -4.48 -1.41 18.63
C VAL A 242 -3.63 -2.65 18.90
N VAL A 243 -3.83 -3.73 18.14
CA VAL A 243 -2.96 -4.91 18.24
C VAL A 243 -1.58 -4.59 17.64
N ARG A 244 -0.57 -4.64 18.50
CA ARG A 244 0.82 -4.22 18.24
C ARG A 244 1.80 -5.39 18.39
N ASP A 245 1.53 -6.49 17.68
CA ASP A 245 2.33 -7.72 17.75
C ASP A 245 3.44 -7.79 16.69
N ASN A 246 3.50 -6.84 15.76
CA ASN A 246 4.42 -6.90 14.63
C ASN A 246 5.83 -6.37 14.93
N CYS A 247 6.16 -5.77 16.08
CA CYS A 247 7.48 -5.13 16.25
C CYS A 247 8.68 -6.10 16.19
N TYR A 248 8.64 -7.21 16.93
CA TYR A 248 9.73 -8.19 16.97
C TYR A 248 9.39 -9.50 16.25
N ASN A 249 8.17 -9.64 15.74
CA ASN A 249 7.67 -10.85 15.11
C ASN A 249 8.56 -11.31 13.94
N ASN A 250 8.73 -12.62 13.82
CA ASN A 250 9.57 -13.29 12.82
C ASN A 250 11.06 -12.90 12.79
N THR A 251 11.56 -12.08 13.73
CA THR A 251 12.97 -11.62 13.72
C THR A 251 13.94 -12.79 13.90
N GLU A 252 13.63 -13.72 14.81
CA GLU A 252 14.46 -14.91 15.06
C GLU A 252 14.25 -16.03 14.03
N GLU A 253 13.20 -15.93 13.19
CA GLU A 253 12.84 -16.89 12.13
C GLU A 253 12.95 -16.25 10.75
N ILE A 254 13.83 -15.26 10.60
CA ILE A 254 13.94 -14.44 9.40
C ILE A 254 14.22 -15.28 8.14
N ASP A 255 14.92 -16.41 8.27
CA ASP A 255 15.19 -17.34 7.18
C ASP A 255 13.90 -17.89 6.53
N VAL A 256 12.87 -18.15 7.34
CA VAL A 256 11.55 -18.60 6.88
C VAL A 256 10.86 -17.51 6.07
N GLN A 257 10.91 -16.27 6.57
CA GLN A 257 10.30 -15.13 5.89
C GLN A 257 10.99 -14.82 4.57
N LEU A 258 12.33 -14.85 4.52
CA LEU A 258 13.06 -14.65 3.28
C LEU A 258 12.65 -15.66 2.20
N ARG A 259 12.43 -16.93 2.55
CA ARG A 259 11.89 -17.94 1.60
C ARG A 259 10.47 -17.63 1.15
N LEU A 260 9.58 -17.21 2.05
CA LEU A 260 8.20 -16.80 1.70
C LEU A 260 8.15 -15.58 0.78
N PHE A 261 9.14 -14.70 0.89
CA PHE A 261 9.34 -13.56 0.02
C PHE A 261 10.29 -13.87 -1.15
N ALA A 262 10.51 -15.15 -1.47
CA ALA A 262 11.28 -15.64 -2.62
C ALA A 262 12.70 -15.00 -2.76
N PHE A 263 13.42 -14.84 -1.66
CA PHE A 263 14.83 -14.48 -1.69
C PHE A 263 15.66 -15.69 -2.15
N ASN A 264 16.41 -15.52 -3.24
CA ASN A 264 17.30 -16.56 -3.75
C ASN A 264 18.60 -16.61 -2.94
N THR A 265 18.99 -17.80 -2.49
CA THR A 265 20.26 -18.10 -1.80
C THR A 265 21.50 -17.90 -2.69
N ASP A 266 21.34 -17.98 -4.00
CA ASP A 266 22.40 -17.71 -4.99
C ASP A 266 22.73 -16.22 -5.13
N VAL A 267 21.97 -15.33 -4.48
CA VAL A 267 22.23 -13.89 -4.46
C VAL A 267 22.77 -13.54 -3.06
N PRO A 268 23.96 -12.92 -2.92
CA PRO A 268 24.50 -12.57 -1.62
C PRO A 268 23.53 -11.69 -0.83
N LEU A 269 23.43 -11.92 0.47
CA LEU A 269 22.53 -11.23 1.38
C LEU A 269 23.32 -10.31 2.31
N TYR A 270 23.20 -9.01 2.08
CA TYR A 270 23.70 -8.01 3.04
C TYR A 270 22.70 -7.87 4.19
N VAL A 271 23.18 -8.06 5.42
CA VAL A 271 22.38 -7.94 6.65
C VAL A 271 22.85 -6.69 7.42
N ALA A 272 22.02 -5.66 7.35
CA ALA A 272 22.22 -4.38 8.04
C ALA A 272 21.59 -4.42 9.43
N SER A 273 22.36 -4.02 10.44
CA SER A 273 21.93 -3.84 11.82
C SER A 273 22.95 -2.97 12.55
N PHE A 274 22.58 -2.35 13.66
CA PHE A 274 23.56 -1.69 14.53
C PHE A 274 24.24 -2.71 15.45
N TRP A 275 25.11 -3.54 14.86
CA TRP A 275 25.70 -4.74 15.49
C TRP A 275 26.39 -4.50 16.84
N THR A 276 26.93 -3.30 17.09
CA THR A 276 27.57 -2.96 18.37
C THR A 276 26.59 -2.89 19.54
N ASP A 277 25.28 -2.75 19.30
CA ASP A 277 24.23 -2.77 20.33
C ASP A 277 23.42 -4.08 20.30
N VAL A 278 23.83 -5.07 19.50
CA VAL A 278 23.20 -6.41 19.46
C VAL A 278 23.91 -7.34 20.43
N GLU A 279 23.13 -8.08 21.22
CA GLU A 279 23.66 -9.16 22.06
C GLU A 279 24.40 -10.23 21.20
N PRO A 280 25.65 -10.62 21.53
CA PRO A 280 26.44 -11.53 20.69
C PRO A 280 25.78 -12.89 20.41
N GLU A 281 25.16 -13.53 21.41
CA GLU A 281 24.52 -14.84 21.22
C GLU A 281 23.29 -14.75 20.33
N ARG A 282 22.53 -13.65 20.42
CA ARG A 282 21.39 -13.38 19.52
C ARG A 282 21.85 -13.18 18.08
N ALA A 283 22.91 -12.39 17.87
CA ALA A 283 23.50 -12.19 16.55
C ALA A 283 23.97 -13.53 15.96
N LYS A 284 24.72 -14.32 16.74
CA LYS A 284 25.21 -15.64 16.34
C LYS A 284 24.06 -16.58 15.98
N LYS A 285 23.00 -16.64 16.78
CA LYS A 285 21.81 -17.48 16.52
C LYS A 285 21.16 -17.13 15.19
N VAL A 286 20.86 -15.84 14.96
CA VAL A 286 20.11 -15.44 13.75
C VAL A 286 20.97 -15.50 12.49
N LEU A 287 22.23 -15.08 12.55
CA LEU A 287 23.15 -15.21 11.41
C LEU A 287 23.44 -16.68 11.11
N GLY A 288 23.59 -17.53 12.13
CA GLY A 288 23.75 -18.98 11.97
C GLY A 288 22.59 -19.62 11.20
N ARG A 289 21.34 -19.29 11.57
CA ARG A 289 20.14 -19.76 10.84
C ARG A 289 20.11 -19.34 9.38
N LEU A 290 20.55 -18.11 9.07
CA LEU A 290 20.63 -17.64 7.69
C LEU A 290 21.66 -18.45 6.89
N VAL A 291 22.83 -18.73 7.48
CA VAL A 291 23.87 -19.56 6.86
C VAL A 291 23.39 -21.00 6.67
N GLU A 292 22.75 -21.59 7.70
CA GLU A 292 22.16 -22.94 7.63
C GLU A 292 21.07 -23.05 6.56
N ALA A 293 20.31 -21.97 6.34
CA ALA A 293 19.33 -21.87 5.26
C ALA A 293 19.94 -21.66 3.86
N GLY A 294 21.27 -21.61 3.76
CA GLY A 294 22.02 -21.50 2.51
C GLY A 294 22.32 -20.07 2.05
N TYR A 295 22.03 -19.05 2.85
CA TYR A 295 22.35 -17.67 2.48
C TYR A 295 23.83 -17.36 2.68
N ARG A 296 24.43 -16.68 1.70
CA ARG A 296 25.75 -16.05 1.85
C ARG A 296 25.58 -14.69 2.51
N VAL A 297 25.77 -14.67 3.82
CA VAL A 297 25.59 -13.50 4.69
C VAL A 297 26.82 -12.60 4.61
N ILE A 298 26.59 -11.31 4.41
CA ILE A 298 27.58 -10.25 4.48
C ILE A 298 27.05 -9.17 5.43
N THR A 299 27.88 -8.63 6.30
CA THR A 299 27.51 -7.61 7.29
C THR A 299 28.39 -6.38 7.13
N SER A 300 28.10 -5.31 7.88
CA SER A 300 28.95 -4.11 7.90
C SER A 300 30.37 -4.39 8.41
N ALA A 301 30.58 -5.41 9.24
CA ALA A 301 31.91 -5.81 9.68
C ALA A 301 32.80 -6.26 8.51
N ASP A 302 32.19 -6.78 7.44
CA ASP A 302 32.88 -7.33 6.28
C ASP A 302 33.21 -6.26 5.22
N VAL A 303 32.45 -5.16 5.18
CA VAL A 303 32.47 -4.20 4.05
C VAL A 303 32.69 -2.74 4.42
N PHE A 304 32.65 -2.38 5.71
CA PHE A 304 32.93 -0.99 6.11
C PHE A 304 34.42 -0.65 5.88
N PRO A 305 34.73 0.37 5.06
CA PRO A 305 36.10 0.84 4.95
C PRO A 305 36.56 1.46 6.28
N ASP A 306 37.87 1.43 6.55
CA ASP A 306 38.41 1.94 7.83
C ASP A 306 38.05 3.40 8.10
N SER A 307 37.99 4.23 7.06
CA SER A 307 37.55 5.63 7.18
C SER A 307 36.12 5.76 7.72
N MET A 308 35.23 4.83 7.35
CA MET A 308 33.83 4.82 7.77
C MET A 308 33.65 4.34 9.22
N LYS A 309 34.59 3.54 9.75
CA LYS A 309 34.51 3.06 11.15
C LYS A 309 34.56 4.19 12.18
N ASN A 310 35.19 5.31 11.82
CA ASN A 310 35.31 6.50 12.66
C ASN A 310 34.15 7.50 12.46
N GLU A 311 33.25 7.25 11.51
CA GLU A 311 32.12 8.13 11.24
C GLU A 311 31.03 8.00 12.31
N GLY A 312 30.27 9.09 12.48
CA GLY A 312 29.09 9.10 13.35
C GLY A 312 28.09 8.00 12.98
N ARG A 313 27.33 7.53 13.97
CA ARG A 313 26.30 6.50 13.75
C ARG A 313 25.34 6.88 12.63
N GLU A 314 24.91 8.13 12.58
CA GLU A 314 23.90 8.56 11.60
C GLU A 314 24.44 8.61 10.18
N ILE A 315 25.74 8.89 9.99
CA ILE A 315 26.40 8.77 8.68
C ILE A 315 26.47 7.30 8.26
N ARG A 316 26.82 6.38 9.19
CA ARG A 316 26.83 4.94 8.89
C ARG A 316 25.43 4.43 8.51
N ALA A 317 24.40 4.87 9.24
CA ALA A 317 23.01 4.55 8.93
C ALA A 317 22.57 5.13 7.58
N LEU A 318 22.91 6.38 7.25
CA LEU A 318 22.69 6.98 5.93
C LEU A 318 23.30 6.10 4.82
N VAL A 319 24.57 5.72 4.97
CA VAL A 319 25.24 4.90 3.96
C VAL A 319 24.54 3.55 3.79
N GLU A 320 24.25 2.83 4.88
CA GLU A 320 23.52 1.55 4.79
C GLU A 320 22.13 1.71 4.17
N TYR A 321 21.42 2.80 4.49
CA TYR A 321 20.13 3.14 3.90
C TYR A 321 20.24 3.25 2.37
N HIS A 322 21.27 3.95 1.89
CA HIS A 322 21.53 4.14 0.47
C HIS A 322 22.13 2.90 -0.23
N VAL A 323 22.88 2.05 0.48
CA VAL A 323 23.25 0.70 0.00
C VAL A 323 21.98 -0.12 -0.29
N GLY A 324 20.94 0.02 0.55
CA GLY A 324 19.64 -0.61 0.35
C GLY A 324 18.97 -0.28 -0.99
N PHE A 325 19.26 0.86 -1.62
CA PHE A 325 18.70 1.21 -2.95
C PHE A 325 19.39 0.49 -4.11
N GLY A 326 20.63 0.03 -3.94
CA GLY A 326 21.33 -0.81 -4.92
C GLY A 326 21.02 -2.30 -4.85
N ALA A 327 20.20 -2.70 -3.87
CA ALA A 327 19.79 -4.08 -3.71
C ALA A 327 18.74 -4.49 -4.74
N ASN A 328 18.85 -5.73 -5.22
CA ASN A 328 17.86 -6.38 -6.07
C ASN A 328 16.52 -6.59 -5.34
N ARG A 329 16.58 -7.05 -4.09
CA ARG A 329 15.43 -7.10 -3.17
C ARG A 329 15.82 -6.51 -1.82
N PHE A 330 14.91 -5.71 -1.25
CA PHE A 330 15.04 -5.14 0.08
C PHE A 330 13.92 -5.68 0.98
N ILE A 331 14.26 -6.13 2.19
CA ILE A 331 13.28 -6.47 3.21
C ILE A 331 13.71 -5.91 4.55
N GLY A 332 12.76 -5.40 5.34
CA GLY A 332 13.07 -4.85 6.66
C GLY A 332 11.93 -5.01 7.65
N ASN A 333 12.06 -4.32 8.78
CA ASN A 333 11.06 -4.29 9.83
C ASN A 333 10.04 -3.15 9.61
N SER A 334 8.74 -3.44 9.56
CA SER A 334 7.70 -2.43 9.29
C SER A 334 7.54 -1.36 10.37
N VAL A 335 7.89 -1.65 11.62
CA VAL A 335 7.81 -0.70 12.75
C VAL A 335 9.01 0.23 12.76
N SER A 336 10.13 -0.19 12.18
CA SER A 336 11.31 0.65 12.06
C SER A 336 11.10 1.73 11.00
N THR A 337 11.13 3.00 11.43
CA THR A 337 11.08 4.16 10.52
C THR A 337 12.09 4.05 9.37
N PHE A 338 13.29 3.52 9.65
CA PHE A 338 14.33 3.27 8.66
C PHE A 338 13.86 2.34 7.55
N ALA A 339 13.43 1.13 7.90
CA ALA A 339 13.03 0.15 6.91
C ALA A 339 11.70 0.52 6.24
N ALA A 340 10.75 1.07 6.99
CA ALA A 340 9.47 1.50 6.46
C ALA A 340 9.65 2.63 5.43
N LEU A 341 10.48 3.64 5.71
CA LEU A 341 10.76 4.71 4.76
C LEU A 341 11.52 4.18 3.53
N ALA A 342 12.55 3.34 3.71
CA ALA A 342 13.28 2.72 2.59
C ALA A 342 12.34 1.92 1.69
N LEU A 343 11.39 1.18 2.28
CA LEU A 343 10.38 0.44 1.54
C LEU A 343 9.49 1.37 0.70
N LEU A 344 9.05 2.49 1.26
CA LEU A 344 8.21 3.46 0.54
C LEU A 344 8.97 4.09 -0.63
N GLU A 345 10.19 4.60 -0.40
CA GLU A 345 11.02 5.22 -1.44
C GLU A 345 11.38 4.22 -2.55
N ARG A 346 11.73 2.98 -2.21
CA ARG A 346 12.00 1.93 -3.21
C ARG A 346 10.78 1.62 -4.06
N ARG A 347 9.60 1.46 -3.45
CA ARG A 347 8.35 1.19 -4.18
C ARG A 347 7.90 2.36 -5.06
N HIS A 348 8.15 3.60 -4.62
CA HIS A 348 7.94 4.81 -5.43
C HIS A 348 8.78 4.75 -6.72
N ARG A 349 10.04 4.29 -6.59
CA ARG A 349 10.98 4.10 -7.72
C ARG A 349 10.78 2.80 -8.50
N GLY A 350 9.69 2.06 -8.25
CA GLY A 350 9.41 0.78 -8.90
C GLY A 350 10.38 -0.36 -8.52
N GLN A 351 11.14 -0.20 -7.45
CA GLN A 351 12.06 -1.21 -6.93
C GLN A 351 11.36 -2.13 -5.92
N TRP A 352 11.77 -3.40 -5.90
CA TRP A 352 11.18 -4.40 -5.01
C TRP A 352 11.54 -4.11 -3.54
N ALA A 353 10.52 -4.01 -2.67
CA ALA A 353 10.70 -3.87 -1.23
C ALA A 353 9.55 -4.47 -0.40
N ALA A 354 9.88 -5.15 0.69
CA ALA A 354 8.93 -5.83 1.58
C ALA A 354 9.30 -5.66 3.06
N TYR A 355 8.49 -6.24 3.96
CA TYR A 355 8.78 -6.33 5.38
C TYR A 355 8.47 -7.72 5.94
N TYR A 356 9.26 -8.20 6.90
CA TYR A 356 9.25 -9.60 7.34
C TYR A 356 8.37 -9.88 8.57
N ASN A 357 8.05 -8.85 9.33
CA ASN A 357 7.47 -8.92 10.67
C ASN A 357 5.93 -8.87 10.69
N GLY A 358 5.30 -8.81 9.51
CA GLY A 358 3.84 -8.78 9.38
C GLY A 358 3.20 -7.50 9.93
N GLY A 359 1.88 -7.55 10.17
CA GLY A 359 1.08 -6.41 10.62
C GLY A 359 1.09 -5.20 9.68
N ASN A 360 0.71 -4.05 10.22
CA ASN A 360 0.65 -2.79 9.50
C ASN A 360 2.04 -2.12 9.37
N LEU A 361 2.06 -0.98 8.68
CA LEU A 361 3.20 -0.07 8.56
C LEU A 361 2.88 1.19 9.38
N PRO A 362 3.37 1.32 10.63
CA PRO A 362 2.96 2.42 11.51
C PRO A 362 3.22 3.83 10.99
N ILE A 363 4.17 3.99 10.06
CA ILE A 363 4.42 5.29 9.41
C ILE A 363 3.34 5.66 8.37
N ALA A 364 2.60 4.68 7.83
CA ALA A 364 1.70 4.91 6.70
C ALA A 364 0.58 5.94 6.99
N PRO A 365 -0.06 5.96 8.18
CA PRO A 365 -1.04 7.01 8.50
C PRO A 365 -0.44 8.42 8.55
N TYR A 366 0.85 8.53 8.88
CA TYR A 366 1.53 9.82 9.03
C TYR A 366 2.24 10.28 7.76
N LEU A 367 2.38 9.41 6.76
CA LEU A 367 3.01 9.73 5.49
C LEU A 367 2.07 9.31 4.35
N PRO A 368 1.26 10.23 3.78
CA PRO A 368 0.16 9.95 2.84
C PRO A 368 0.63 9.57 1.42
N VAL A 369 1.74 8.84 1.35
CA VAL A 369 2.40 8.34 0.15
C VAL A 369 2.39 6.81 0.08
N HIS A 370 2.04 6.14 1.18
CA HIS A 370 1.81 4.70 1.18
C HIS A 370 0.48 4.37 0.50
N LYS A 371 0.53 3.60 -0.59
CA LYS A 371 -0.64 3.12 -1.32
C LYS A 371 -0.84 1.63 -1.09
N LEU A 372 -2.03 1.24 -0.63
CA LEU A 372 -2.39 -0.17 -0.48
C LEU A 372 -2.49 -0.81 -1.86
N ALA A 373 -1.88 -1.97 -2.05
CA ALA A 373 -2.02 -2.70 -3.31
C ALA A 373 -3.46 -3.18 -3.45
N TRP A 374 -4.12 -2.69 -4.50
CA TRP A 374 -5.46 -3.12 -4.90
C TRP A 374 -5.33 -4.00 -6.13
N VAL A 375 -5.86 -5.22 -6.04
CA VAL A 375 -5.78 -6.21 -7.10
C VAL A 375 -7.19 -6.58 -7.56
N PHE A 376 -7.38 -6.69 -8.86
CA PHE A 376 -8.60 -7.23 -9.45
C PHE A 376 -8.25 -8.08 -10.68
N THR A 377 -9.19 -8.90 -11.10
CA THR A 377 -9.06 -9.76 -12.30
C THR A 377 -9.93 -9.23 -13.41
N TYR A 378 -9.43 -9.24 -14.65
CA TYR A 378 -10.23 -8.87 -15.82
C TYR A 378 -9.76 -9.58 -17.09
N ASN A 379 -10.55 -9.48 -18.16
CA ASN A 379 -10.22 -10.09 -19.45
C ASN A 379 -10.60 -9.21 -20.63
N SER A 380 -10.12 -9.56 -21.83
CA SER A 380 -10.37 -8.77 -23.05
C SER A 380 -11.71 -9.06 -23.75
N TRP A 381 -12.57 -9.94 -23.23
CA TRP A 381 -13.83 -10.37 -23.88
C TRP A 381 -15.10 -10.08 -23.05
N SER A 382 -14.96 -9.44 -21.89
CA SER A 382 -16.06 -9.01 -21.01
C SER A 382 -16.53 -7.58 -21.28
N ALA A 383 -16.44 -7.09 -22.52
CA ALA A 383 -16.66 -5.69 -22.90
C ALA A 383 -17.99 -5.08 -22.38
N LYS A 384 -19.04 -5.90 -22.23
CA LYS A 384 -20.33 -5.48 -21.66
C LYS A 384 -20.25 -4.99 -20.21
N TYR A 385 -19.13 -5.22 -19.51
CA TYR A 385 -18.89 -4.77 -18.14
C TYR A 385 -17.76 -3.73 -18.04
N ASP A 386 -17.22 -3.23 -19.17
CA ASP A 386 -16.11 -2.27 -19.17
C ASP A 386 -16.45 -1.03 -18.33
N TYR A 387 -17.70 -0.56 -18.43
CA TYR A 387 -18.17 0.62 -17.69
C TYR A 387 -18.09 0.45 -16.16
N MET A 388 -18.26 -0.77 -15.65
CA MET A 388 -18.11 -1.08 -14.21
C MET A 388 -16.64 -0.98 -13.79
N LEU A 389 -15.75 -1.60 -14.57
CA LEU A 389 -14.31 -1.55 -14.35
C LEU A 389 -13.79 -0.11 -14.39
N LYS A 390 -14.27 0.69 -15.35
CA LYS A 390 -13.89 2.10 -15.45
C LYS A 390 -14.27 2.89 -14.20
N ALA A 391 -15.46 2.64 -13.63
CA ALA A 391 -15.87 3.27 -12.38
C ALA A 391 -15.00 2.85 -11.19
N ALA A 392 -14.65 1.56 -11.08
CA ALA A 392 -13.75 1.07 -10.05
C ALA A 392 -12.39 1.79 -10.12
N VAL A 393 -11.78 1.85 -11.31
CA VAL A 393 -10.46 2.46 -11.51
C VAL A 393 -10.50 3.97 -11.28
N ARG A 394 -11.49 4.69 -11.84
CA ARG A 394 -11.59 6.14 -11.69
C ARG A 394 -11.92 6.56 -10.25
N SER A 395 -12.76 5.81 -9.53
CA SER A 395 -13.03 6.08 -8.11
C SER A 395 -11.81 5.77 -7.23
N ALA A 396 -11.04 4.71 -7.50
CA ALA A 396 -9.77 4.47 -6.81
C ALA A 396 -8.76 5.61 -7.06
N ALA A 397 -8.62 6.05 -8.32
CA ALA A 397 -7.74 7.15 -8.70
C ALA A 397 -8.16 8.47 -8.05
N HIS A 398 -9.46 8.68 -7.83
CA HIS A 398 -9.95 9.84 -7.10
C HIS A 398 -9.37 9.87 -5.69
N TYR A 399 -9.49 8.82 -4.88
CA TYR A 399 -8.97 8.86 -3.51
C TYR A 399 -7.44 8.73 -3.41
N ASN A 400 -6.78 8.17 -4.44
CA ASN A 400 -5.32 8.08 -4.56
C ASN A 400 -4.61 7.34 -3.39
N THR A 401 -5.32 6.48 -2.66
CA THR A 401 -4.72 5.65 -1.59
C THR A 401 -4.47 4.20 -2.00
N LEU A 402 -4.86 3.83 -3.23
CA LEU A 402 -4.72 2.49 -3.78
C LEU A 402 -3.73 2.47 -4.95
N ARG A 403 -2.97 1.39 -5.07
CA ARG A 403 -2.13 1.09 -6.24
C ARG A 403 -2.76 -0.04 -7.05
N PRO A 404 -3.32 0.23 -8.24
CA PRO A 404 -4.11 -0.75 -8.98
C PRO A 404 -3.24 -1.75 -9.77
N TYR A 405 -3.57 -3.04 -9.60
CA TYR A 405 -3.01 -4.16 -10.33
C TYR A 405 -4.13 -4.99 -10.96
N CYS A 406 -4.07 -5.22 -12.27
CA CYS A 406 -5.02 -6.07 -12.97
C CYS A 406 -4.36 -7.37 -13.38
N ILE A 407 -4.78 -8.50 -12.79
CA ILE A 407 -4.46 -9.82 -13.32
C ILE A 407 -5.33 -10.01 -14.57
N PHE A 408 -4.70 -9.93 -15.73
CA PHE A 408 -5.40 -9.81 -17.01
C PHE A 408 -5.23 -11.05 -17.88
N ASP A 409 -6.36 -11.60 -18.35
CA ASP A 409 -6.39 -12.66 -19.37
C ASP A 409 -6.79 -12.10 -20.75
N GLY A 410 -6.19 -12.63 -21.81
CA GLY A 410 -6.48 -12.23 -23.18
C GLY A 410 -5.56 -11.16 -23.79
N ASN A 411 -6.09 -10.42 -24.77
CA ASN A 411 -5.31 -9.50 -25.61
C ASN A 411 -5.09 -8.16 -24.91
N THR A 412 -3.85 -7.88 -24.48
CA THR A 412 -3.48 -6.62 -23.83
C THR A 412 -3.55 -5.39 -24.75
N SER A 413 -3.61 -5.60 -26.08
CA SER A 413 -3.78 -4.51 -27.06
C SER A 413 -5.25 -4.17 -27.34
N SER A 414 -6.19 -4.91 -26.75
CA SER A 414 -7.63 -4.59 -26.79
C SER A 414 -7.90 -3.15 -26.30
N PRO A 415 -9.04 -2.54 -26.68
CA PRO A 415 -9.41 -1.20 -26.20
C PRO A 415 -9.35 -1.07 -24.68
N ILE A 416 -9.90 -2.06 -23.94
CA ILE A 416 -9.88 -2.04 -22.47
C ILE A 416 -8.49 -2.25 -21.89
N GLY A 417 -7.65 -3.10 -22.51
CA GLY A 417 -6.26 -3.29 -22.09
C GLY A 417 -5.44 -2.00 -22.21
N ARG A 418 -5.57 -1.28 -23.33
CA ARG A 418 -4.92 0.04 -23.49
C ARG A 418 -5.46 1.06 -22.49
N TRP A 419 -6.79 1.10 -22.33
CA TRP A 419 -7.44 2.01 -21.39
C TRP A 419 -6.94 1.81 -19.95
N LEU A 420 -6.73 0.56 -19.50
CA LEU A 420 -6.19 0.25 -18.18
C LEU A 420 -4.78 0.84 -17.99
N VAL A 421 -3.88 0.65 -18.96
CA VAL A 421 -2.52 1.21 -18.92
C VAL A 421 -2.55 2.73 -18.90
N ASP A 422 -3.39 3.34 -19.75
CA ASP A 422 -3.54 4.80 -19.84
C ASP A 422 -4.12 5.40 -18.55
N ASN A 423 -4.78 4.59 -17.70
CA ASN A 423 -5.31 4.97 -16.40
C ASN A 423 -4.44 4.46 -15.23
N ASN A 424 -3.13 4.31 -15.45
CA ASN A 424 -2.13 3.94 -14.44
C ASN A 424 -2.38 2.59 -13.75
N VAL A 425 -3.09 1.66 -14.40
CA VAL A 425 -3.24 0.29 -13.91
C VAL A 425 -2.06 -0.57 -14.36
N THR A 426 -1.40 -1.23 -13.42
CA THR A 426 -0.36 -2.21 -13.76
C THR A 426 -1.02 -3.50 -14.22
N MET A 427 -1.01 -3.74 -15.53
CA MET A 427 -1.49 -4.99 -16.11
C MET A 427 -0.48 -6.13 -15.92
N ILE A 428 -0.97 -7.26 -15.41
CA ILE A 428 -0.21 -8.47 -15.15
C ILE A 428 -0.79 -9.57 -16.01
N ARG A 429 -0.07 -9.94 -17.08
CA ARG A 429 -0.43 -11.12 -17.85
C ARG A 429 -0.13 -12.36 -17.02
N HIS A 430 -1.15 -13.14 -16.71
CA HIS A 430 -1.03 -14.34 -15.90
C HIS A 430 -1.79 -15.50 -16.53
N VAL A 431 -1.10 -16.63 -16.70
CA VAL A 431 -1.72 -17.88 -17.14
C VAL A 431 -1.58 -18.88 -16.00
N PRO A 432 -2.68 -19.21 -15.30
CA PRO A 432 -2.62 -20.12 -14.17
C PRO A 432 -2.10 -21.51 -14.56
N THR A 433 -1.22 -22.08 -13.74
CA THR A 433 -0.65 -23.41 -13.99
C THR A 433 -1.70 -24.53 -13.85
N TRP A 434 -2.73 -24.31 -13.03
CA TRP A 434 -3.85 -25.24 -12.83
C TRP A 434 -4.95 -25.15 -13.90
N ARG A 435 -4.83 -24.25 -14.89
CA ARG A 435 -5.90 -23.99 -15.89
C ARG A 435 -6.43 -25.27 -16.55
N ALA A 436 -5.53 -26.11 -17.06
CA ALA A 436 -5.91 -27.31 -17.81
C ALA A 436 -6.68 -28.31 -16.93
N GLU A 437 -6.22 -28.51 -15.69
CA GLU A 437 -6.85 -29.44 -14.76
C GLU A 437 -8.20 -28.93 -14.24
N LEU A 438 -8.30 -27.62 -13.95
CA LEU A 438 -9.57 -26.99 -13.57
C LEU A 438 -10.63 -27.15 -14.67
N VAL A 439 -10.25 -26.90 -15.93
CA VAL A 439 -11.15 -27.05 -17.09
C VAL A 439 -11.59 -28.50 -17.26
N ALA A 440 -10.66 -29.46 -17.14
CA ALA A 440 -11.00 -30.88 -17.23
C ALA A 440 -12.01 -31.30 -16.14
N LYS A 441 -11.81 -30.84 -14.90
CA LYS A 441 -12.74 -31.12 -13.78
C LYS A 441 -14.10 -30.47 -13.97
N ALA A 442 -14.13 -29.21 -14.43
CA ALA A 442 -15.37 -28.50 -14.72
C ALA A 442 -16.18 -29.22 -15.81
N GLN A 443 -15.50 -29.68 -16.87
CA GLN A 443 -16.14 -30.42 -17.97
C GLN A 443 -16.68 -31.78 -17.53
N ALA A 444 -15.94 -32.52 -16.70
CA ALA A 444 -16.37 -33.84 -16.20
C ALA A 444 -17.68 -33.81 -15.39
N ARG A 445 -17.99 -32.67 -14.75
CA ARG A 445 -19.17 -32.47 -13.89
C ARG A 445 -20.08 -31.33 -14.36
N MET A 446 -19.95 -30.90 -15.62
CA MET A 446 -20.60 -29.68 -16.11
C MET A 446 -22.13 -29.72 -15.98
N LYS A 447 -22.75 -30.88 -16.23
CA LYS A 447 -24.22 -31.07 -16.13
C LYS A 447 -24.71 -30.92 -14.69
N ASP A 448 -23.92 -31.39 -13.72
CA ASP A 448 -24.25 -31.32 -12.30
C ASP A 448 -24.03 -29.89 -11.77
N ASN A 449 -22.94 -29.25 -12.18
CA ASN A 449 -22.51 -27.96 -11.66
C ASN A 449 -23.28 -26.75 -12.20
N ILE A 450 -23.77 -26.77 -13.45
CA ILE A 450 -24.50 -25.64 -14.06
C ILE A 450 -25.75 -25.25 -13.26
N GLN A 451 -26.35 -26.19 -12.52
CA GLN A 451 -27.51 -25.92 -11.66
C GLN A 451 -27.17 -25.00 -10.47
N HIS A 452 -25.92 -25.05 -10.00
CA HIS A 452 -25.44 -24.29 -8.84
C HIS A 452 -24.90 -22.91 -9.21
N SER A 453 -24.38 -22.72 -10.44
CA SER A 453 -23.90 -21.41 -10.87
C SER A 453 -23.83 -21.26 -12.39
N HIS A 454 -24.11 -20.04 -12.86
CA HIS A 454 -23.95 -19.67 -14.27
C HIS A 454 -22.48 -19.67 -14.73
N LEU A 455 -21.52 -19.62 -13.79
CA LEU A 455 -20.08 -19.61 -14.09
C LEU A 455 -19.60 -20.88 -14.81
N TYR A 456 -20.29 -22.01 -14.61
CA TYR A 456 -19.95 -23.28 -15.26
C TYR A 456 -20.31 -23.35 -16.75
N LYS A 457 -21.03 -22.35 -17.28
CA LYS A 457 -21.44 -22.32 -18.70
C LYS A 457 -20.29 -22.03 -19.66
N ASN A 458 -19.22 -21.39 -19.20
CA ASN A 458 -18.08 -21.03 -20.04
C ASN A 458 -16.77 -21.30 -19.28
N PRO A 459 -15.91 -22.23 -19.77
CA PRO A 459 -14.62 -22.52 -19.17
C PRO A 459 -13.73 -21.28 -18.95
N ASP A 460 -13.78 -20.30 -19.84
CA ASP A 460 -12.96 -19.08 -19.71
C ASP A 460 -13.50 -18.13 -18.62
N MET A 461 -14.83 -18.11 -18.40
CA MET A 461 -15.40 -17.38 -17.25
C MET A 461 -14.97 -18.04 -15.94
N LEU A 462 -15.02 -19.37 -15.88
CA LEU A 462 -14.61 -20.13 -14.71
C LEU A 462 -13.12 -19.92 -14.39
N VAL A 463 -12.25 -20.01 -15.39
CA VAL A 463 -10.82 -19.73 -15.19
C VAL A 463 -10.61 -18.29 -14.71
N SER A 464 -11.31 -17.32 -15.31
CA SER A 464 -11.24 -15.91 -14.88
C SER A 464 -11.65 -15.73 -13.42
N THR A 465 -12.70 -16.42 -12.96
CA THR A 465 -13.16 -16.42 -11.57
C THR A 465 -12.07 -16.93 -10.61
N PHE A 466 -11.44 -18.06 -10.95
CA PHE A 466 -10.41 -18.68 -10.12
C PHE A 466 -9.05 -17.95 -10.15
N GLN A 467 -8.81 -16.98 -11.04
CA GLN A 467 -7.52 -16.27 -11.10
C GLN A 467 -7.12 -15.62 -9.76
N ARG A 468 -8.08 -15.26 -8.90
CA ARG A 468 -7.82 -14.71 -7.56
C ARG A 468 -7.12 -15.69 -6.62
N VAL A 469 -7.17 -17.00 -6.89
CA VAL A 469 -6.41 -18.02 -6.14
C VAL A 469 -4.90 -17.83 -6.30
N ASP A 470 -4.45 -17.20 -7.39
CA ASP A 470 -3.03 -17.04 -7.71
C ASP A 470 -2.42 -15.74 -7.18
N LEU A 471 -3.19 -14.91 -6.47
CA LEU A 471 -2.67 -13.76 -5.72
C LEU A 471 -1.32 -14.02 -5.01
N PRO A 472 -1.12 -15.12 -4.25
CA PRO A 472 0.15 -15.39 -3.59
C PRO A 472 1.33 -15.68 -4.53
N VAL A 473 1.09 -16.16 -5.74
CA VAL A 473 2.16 -16.61 -6.66
C VAL A 473 2.39 -15.68 -7.85
N VAL A 474 1.67 -14.56 -7.91
CA VAL A 474 1.92 -13.51 -8.89
C VAL A 474 3.20 -12.74 -8.52
N PRO A 475 4.29 -12.77 -9.32
CA PRO A 475 5.61 -12.32 -8.88
C PRO A 475 5.71 -10.85 -8.46
N ILE A 476 4.94 -9.96 -9.08
CA ILE A 476 4.95 -8.53 -8.68
C ILE A 476 4.29 -8.32 -7.31
N LEU A 477 3.42 -9.25 -6.90
CA LEU A 477 2.76 -9.22 -5.61
C LEU A 477 3.60 -9.83 -4.48
N ASP A 478 4.72 -10.51 -4.80
CA ASP A 478 5.68 -11.05 -3.84
C ASP A 478 6.06 -10.05 -2.75
N GLN A 479 6.19 -8.78 -3.12
CA GLN A 479 6.63 -7.72 -2.24
C GLN A 479 5.59 -7.29 -1.18
N TYR A 480 4.32 -7.68 -1.34
CA TYR A 480 3.24 -7.28 -0.45
C TYR A 480 2.94 -8.35 0.59
N THR A 481 2.79 -7.92 1.83
CA THR A 481 2.22 -8.72 2.92
C THR A 481 0.70 -8.78 2.79
N TYR A 482 0.09 -7.62 2.50
CA TYR A 482 -1.34 -7.44 2.45
C TYR A 482 -1.77 -6.81 1.13
N VAL A 483 -2.86 -7.32 0.56
CA VAL A 483 -3.51 -6.74 -0.63
C VAL A 483 -5.02 -6.70 -0.42
N LEU A 484 -5.67 -5.67 -0.98
CA LEU A 484 -7.12 -5.62 -1.15
C LEU A 484 -7.43 -6.23 -2.51
N TYR A 485 -8.11 -7.37 -2.55
CA TYR A 485 -8.70 -7.89 -3.78
C TYR A 485 -10.16 -7.47 -3.89
N THR A 486 -10.60 -7.07 -5.09
CA THR A 486 -12.01 -6.88 -5.40
C THR A 486 -12.37 -7.48 -6.77
N ASP A 487 -13.64 -7.83 -6.95
CA ASP A 487 -14.25 -7.93 -8.27
C ASP A 487 -14.18 -6.57 -8.99
N ALA A 488 -14.32 -6.57 -10.31
CA ALA A 488 -14.22 -5.37 -11.14
C ALA A 488 -15.50 -4.51 -11.15
N ASP A 489 -16.54 -4.92 -10.42
CA ASP A 489 -17.87 -4.30 -10.36
C ASP A 489 -18.12 -3.55 -9.05
N VAL A 490 -17.07 -2.87 -8.57
CA VAL A 490 -17.09 -2.01 -7.40
C VAL A 490 -16.92 -0.53 -7.77
N TYR A 491 -17.23 0.37 -6.84
CA TYR A 491 -16.62 1.71 -6.81
C TYR A 491 -16.28 2.13 -5.39
N PHE A 492 -15.23 2.93 -5.25
CA PHE A 492 -14.74 3.43 -3.97
C PHE A 492 -15.47 4.71 -3.58
N ARG A 493 -15.80 4.85 -2.29
CA ARG A 493 -16.52 6.01 -1.73
C ARG A 493 -15.68 6.85 -0.78
N ARG A 494 -14.49 6.38 -0.40
CA ARG A 494 -13.52 7.09 0.41
C ARG A 494 -12.13 6.49 0.24
N ALA A 495 -11.13 7.20 0.77
CA ALA A 495 -9.79 6.69 0.95
C ALA A 495 -9.79 5.42 1.81
N ILE A 496 -9.04 4.41 1.36
CA ILE A 496 -8.84 3.15 2.09
C ILE A 496 -7.36 3.03 2.44
N HIS A 497 -7.10 2.75 3.71
CA HIS A 497 -5.81 2.42 4.29
C HIS A 497 -5.88 1.03 4.94
N LEU A 498 -4.72 0.46 5.25
CA LEU A 498 -4.65 -0.87 5.84
C LEU A 498 -5.30 -0.93 7.24
N ASP A 499 -5.21 0.14 8.02
CA ASP A 499 -5.76 0.19 9.38
C ASP A 499 -7.31 0.29 9.39
N ASP A 500 -7.93 0.68 8.26
CA ASP A 500 -9.39 0.78 8.15
C ASP A 500 -10.09 -0.60 8.23
N PHE A 501 -9.35 -1.68 7.98
CA PHE A 501 -9.84 -3.06 8.08
C PHE A 501 -9.97 -3.56 9.52
N GLY A 502 -9.52 -2.77 10.50
CA GLY A 502 -9.45 -3.14 11.90
C GLY A 502 -8.20 -3.96 12.24
N LEU A 503 -7.77 -3.86 13.49
CA LEU A 503 -6.62 -4.58 14.03
C LEU A 503 -7.10 -5.62 15.07
N PRO A 504 -6.53 -6.84 15.09
CA PRO A 504 -5.44 -7.32 14.26
C PRO A 504 -5.86 -7.52 12.79
N LEU A 505 -4.93 -7.41 11.85
CA LEU A 505 -5.18 -7.73 10.43
C LEU A 505 -5.38 -9.24 10.24
N PRO A 506 -6.06 -9.68 9.16
CA PRO A 506 -6.35 -11.09 8.96
C PRO A 506 -5.09 -11.96 8.83
N ARG A 507 -5.15 -13.13 9.47
CA ARG A 507 -4.06 -14.13 9.43
C ARG A 507 -3.87 -14.72 8.03
N SER A 508 -4.94 -14.98 7.31
CA SER A 508 -4.92 -15.56 5.96
C SER A 508 -5.75 -14.74 4.98
N VAL A 509 -7.07 -14.77 5.09
CA VAL A 509 -8.02 -14.01 4.28
C VAL A 509 -9.18 -13.53 5.16
N SER A 510 -9.79 -12.42 4.78
CA SER A 510 -11.06 -11.97 5.35
C SER A 510 -12.02 -11.60 4.24
N MET A 511 -13.26 -12.06 4.37
CA MET A 511 -14.37 -11.85 3.43
C MET A 511 -15.62 -11.44 4.21
N SER A 512 -16.59 -10.82 3.52
CA SER A 512 -17.85 -10.39 4.13
C SER A 512 -19.01 -11.21 3.60
N TYR A 513 -20.14 -11.20 4.30
CA TYR A 513 -21.27 -12.03 3.94
C TYR A 513 -21.94 -11.63 2.61
N GLU A 514 -22.66 -12.58 2.00
CA GLU A 514 -23.26 -12.40 0.67
C GLU A 514 -24.56 -11.58 0.72
N PHE A 515 -25.59 -12.11 1.41
CA PHE A 515 -26.90 -11.45 1.55
C PHE A 515 -27.25 -11.17 3.01
N TYR A 516 -27.16 -12.20 3.85
CA TYR A 516 -27.44 -12.15 5.28
C TYR A 516 -26.14 -12.30 6.05
N LYS A 517 -26.09 -11.79 7.29
CA LYS A 517 -24.94 -11.92 8.20
C LYS A 517 -24.75 -13.37 8.66
N MET A 518 -24.38 -14.25 7.74
CA MET A 518 -24.19 -15.69 7.91
C MET A 518 -23.05 -16.17 7.02
N PHE A 519 -22.41 -17.25 7.45
CA PHE A 519 -21.43 -17.99 6.66
C PHE A 519 -22.16 -19.00 5.75
N PRO A 520 -21.69 -19.29 4.53
CA PRO A 520 -20.44 -18.83 3.88
C PRO A 520 -20.43 -17.37 3.43
N TYR A 521 -19.23 -16.84 3.19
CA TYR A 521 -19.00 -15.44 2.82
C TYR A 521 -18.72 -15.25 1.32
N ASN A 522 -18.92 -14.03 0.84
CA ASN A 522 -18.73 -13.66 -0.56
C ASN A 522 -17.26 -13.35 -0.88
N ALA A 523 -16.74 -13.96 -1.94
CA ALA A 523 -15.34 -13.81 -2.35
C ALA A 523 -15.07 -12.61 -3.27
N GLY A 524 -16.09 -11.80 -3.55
CA GLY A 524 -15.93 -10.61 -4.40
C GLY A 524 -15.05 -9.54 -3.78
N ILE A 525 -14.80 -9.58 -2.46
CA ILE A 525 -13.90 -8.66 -1.78
C ILE A 525 -13.13 -9.42 -0.71
N ILE A 526 -11.80 -9.38 -0.81
CA ILE A 526 -10.90 -10.15 0.05
C ILE A 526 -9.81 -9.23 0.57
N MET A 527 -9.66 -9.16 1.90
CA MET A 527 -8.43 -8.67 2.50
C MET A 527 -7.48 -9.85 2.66
N ALA A 528 -6.41 -9.91 1.86
CA ALA A 528 -5.57 -11.10 1.72
C ALA A 528 -4.18 -10.90 2.34
N ASN A 529 -3.75 -11.86 3.16
CA ASN A 529 -2.40 -11.99 3.71
C ASN A 529 -1.57 -12.93 2.82
N LEU A 530 -0.79 -12.36 1.91
CA LEU A 530 -0.10 -13.12 0.88
C LEU A 530 0.98 -14.07 1.42
N PRO A 531 1.80 -13.73 2.43
CA PRO A 531 2.73 -14.70 3.03
C PRO A 531 2.05 -15.97 3.54
N THR A 532 0.91 -15.85 4.23
CA THR A 532 0.14 -17.01 4.70
C THR A 532 -0.45 -17.78 3.52
N MET A 533 -1.02 -17.08 2.53
CA MET A 533 -1.53 -17.74 1.32
C MET A 533 -0.43 -18.49 0.56
N ARG A 534 0.79 -17.92 0.44
CA ARG A 534 1.97 -18.57 -0.19
C ARG A 534 2.34 -19.86 0.52
N ARG A 535 2.42 -19.82 1.85
CA ARG A 535 2.71 -21.00 2.68
C ARG A 535 1.70 -22.12 2.44
N ASN A 536 0.43 -21.75 2.27
CA ASN A 536 -0.67 -22.70 2.14
C ASN A 536 -1.00 -23.05 0.67
N TYR A 537 -0.40 -22.38 -0.31
CA TYR A 537 -0.84 -22.42 -1.71
C TYR A 537 -0.88 -23.83 -2.29
N LYS A 538 0.15 -24.65 -2.02
CA LYS A 538 0.17 -26.05 -2.49
C LYS A 538 -0.98 -26.87 -1.90
N ALA A 539 -1.21 -26.78 -0.59
CA ALA A 539 -2.29 -27.49 0.09
C ALA A 539 -3.67 -27.00 -0.38
N PHE A 540 -3.80 -25.69 -0.62
CA PHE A 540 -5.00 -25.08 -1.17
C PHE A 540 -5.31 -25.63 -2.56
N LEU A 541 -4.34 -25.63 -3.49
CA LEU A 541 -4.53 -26.18 -4.83
C LEU A 541 -4.87 -27.66 -4.81
N THR A 542 -4.23 -28.45 -3.93
CA THR A 542 -4.57 -29.86 -3.76
C THR A 542 -6.02 -30.03 -3.34
N MET A 543 -6.52 -29.29 -2.33
CA MET A 543 -7.93 -29.37 -1.94
C MET A 543 -8.89 -28.87 -3.03
N MET A 544 -8.49 -27.82 -3.76
CA MET A 544 -9.28 -27.25 -4.86
C MET A 544 -9.51 -28.29 -5.96
N LEU A 545 -8.44 -28.99 -6.36
CA LEU A 545 -8.46 -29.92 -7.46
C LEU A 545 -8.95 -31.31 -7.00
N ASP A 546 -8.60 -31.78 -5.80
CA ASP A 546 -8.99 -33.10 -5.27
C ASP A 546 -10.41 -33.10 -4.63
N ASN A 547 -11.41 -32.61 -5.37
CA ASN A 547 -12.80 -32.58 -4.93
C ASN A 547 -13.69 -33.45 -5.83
N ASP A 548 -14.27 -34.51 -5.27
CA ASP A 548 -15.13 -35.46 -5.98
C ASP A 548 -16.45 -34.84 -6.46
N ASN A 549 -16.90 -33.77 -5.79
CA ASN A 549 -18.06 -32.95 -6.15
C ASN A 549 -17.74 -31.93 -7.26
N GLY A 550 -16.63 -32.10 -7.98
CA GLY A 550 -16.18 -31.16 -9.00
C GLY A 550 -15.72 -29.85 -8.37
N LEU A 551 -16.38 -28.74 -8.71
CA LEU A 551 -16.03 -27.40 -8.19
C LEU A 551 -17.15 -26.83 -7.31
N TYR A 552 -18.10 -27.65 -6.90
CA TYR A 552 -19.06 -27.34 -5.86
C TYR A 552 -18.57 -27.86 -4.51
N TYR A 553 -18.68 -27.03 -3.47
CA TYR A 553 -18.24 -27.36 -2.11
C TYR A 553 -19.48 -27.37 -1.19
N PRO A 554 -20.02 -28.55 -0.84
CA PRO A 554 -21.25 -28.65 -0.06
C PRO A 554 -21.17 -27.85 1.24
N ASN A 555 -22.18 -27.01 1.49
CA ASN A 555 -22.28 -26.06 2.62
C ASN A 555 -21.35 -24.83 2.56
N TYR A 556 -20.49 -24.70 1.55
CA TYR A 556 -19.55 -23.59 1.39
C TYR A 556 -19.81 -22.73 0.14
N GLY A 557 -20.53 -23.28 -0.84
CA GLY A 557 -20.91 -22.60 -2.07
C GLY A 557 -20.12 -23.06 -3.31
N PRO A 558 -20.35 -22.42 -4.47
CA PRO A 558 -19.74 -22.82 -5.73
C PRO A 558 -18.34 -22.23 -5.93
N ALA A 559 -17.57 -22.88 -6.81
CA ALA A 559 -16.34 -22.37 -7.42
C ALA A 559 -15.28 -21.88 -6.42
N ASP A 560 -14.62 -20.77 -6.74
CA ASP A 560 -13.56 -20.13 -5.95
C ASP A 560 -14.05 -19.70 -4.56
N GLN A 561 -15.26 -19.13 -4.48
CA GLN A 561 -15.88 -18.75 -3.20
C GLN A 561 -16.02 -19.96 -2.28
N GLY A 562 -16.51 -21.08 -2.79
CA GLY A 562 -16.69 -22.31 -2.02
C GLY A 562 -15.38 -22.86 -1.47
N ILE A 563 -14.32 -22.96 -2.30
CA ILE A 563 -13.03 -23.48 -1.84
C ILE A 563 -12.36 -22.55 -0.83
N ILE A 564 -12.45 -21.22 -1.00
CA ILE A 564 -11.88 -20.26 -0.06
C ILE A 564 -12.59 -20.37 1.29
N ASN A 565 -13.93 -20.42 1.30
CA ASN A 565 -14.70 -20.62 2.52
C ASN A 565 -14.35 -21.95 3.22
N LYS A 566 -14.19 -23.04 2.46
CA LYS A 566 -13.85 -24.36 3.02
C LYS A 566 -12.42 -24.41 3.57
N PHE A 567 -11.43 -23.94 2.81
CA PHE A 567 -10.02 -24.05 3.19
C PHE A 567 -9.65 -23.10 4.35
N TYR A 568 -10.22 -21.89 4.37
CA TYR A 568 -9.93 -20.87 5.38
C TYR A 568 -11.06 -20.68 6.40
N GLU A 569 -11.95 -21.67 6.57
CA GLU A 569 -13.16 -21.56 7.40
C GLU A 569 -12.87 -21.00 8.80
N HIS A 570 -11.87 -21.56 9.48
CA HIS A 570 -11.51 -21.15 10.84
C HIS A 570 -11.18 -19.66 10.90
N ASP A 571 -10.31 -19.18 10.00
CA ASP A 571 -9.85 -17.79 10.00
C ASP A 571 -10.99 -16.85 9.58
N LEU A 572 -11.76 -17.21 8.56
CA LEU A 572 -12.89 -16.42 8.09
C LEU A 572 -13.95 -16.24 9.18
N ARG A 573 -14.32 -17.31 9.90
CA ARG A 573 -15.27 -17.25 11.00
C ARG A 573 -14.75 -16.44 12.18
N SER A 574 -13.44 -16.45 12.42
CA SER A 574 -12.81 -15.68 13.51
C SER A 574 -12.77 -14.17 13.21
N GLN A 575 -12.66 -13.79 11.94
CA GLN A 575 -12.50 -12.40 11.53
C GLN A 575 -13.20 -12.14 10.18
N MET A 576 -14.50 -11.87 10.25
CA MET A 576 -15.29 -11.44 9.09
C MET A 576 -14.96 -9.99 8.71
N LEU A 577 -14.87 -9.73 7.40
CA LEU A 577 -14.65 -8.38 6.88
C LEU A 577 -15.90 -7.53 7.16
N ASN A 578 -15.69 -6.30 7.65
CA ASN A 578 -16.77 -5.36 7.93
C ASN A 578 -17.59 -5.10 6.64
N GLN A 579 -18.92 -5.11 6.78
CA GLN A 579 -19.84 -4.88 5.65
C GLN A 579 -19.64 -3.52 4.97
N ALA A 580 -19.05 -2.53 5.67
CA ALA A 580 -18.67 -1.25 5.07
C ALA A 580 -17.71 -1.43 3.86
N PHE A 581 -16.99 -2.56 3.78
CA PHE A 581 -16.17 -2.95 2.64
C PHE A 581 -16.87 -3.89 1.65
N ASN A 582 -18.15 -4.22 1.83
CA ASN A 582 -18.92 -5.06 0.89
C ASN A 582 -20.37 -4.59 0.80
N THR A 583 -20.59 -3.27 0.86
CA THR A 583 -21.93 -2.68 0.79
C THR A 583 -22.52 -2.91 -0.60
N LYS A 584 -23.81 -3.26 -0.67
CA LYS A 584 -24.48 -3.62 -1.91
C LYS A 584 -25.65 -2.67 -2.19
N PRO A 585 -26.01 -2.42 -3.45
CA PRO A 585 -27.11 -1.52 -3.80
C PRO A 585 -28.48 -1.90 -3.20
N TYR A 586 -28.67 -3.19 -2.90
CA TYR A 586 -29.88 -3.72 -2.29
C TYR A 586 -29.82 -3.82 -0.75
N ASN A 587 -28.79 -3.26 -0.11
CA ASN A 587 -28.78 -3.04 1.33
C ASN A 587 -29.38 -1.67 1.68
N ASP A 588 -29.61 -1.41 2.96
CA ASP A 588 -29.89 -0.06 3.45
C ASP A 588 -28.67 0.85 3.25
N PHE A 589 -28.93 2.15 3.11
CA PHE A 589 -27.89 3.10 2.74
C PHE A 589 -26.96 3.28 3.92
N ASP A 590 -25.69 2.94 3.71
CA ASP A 590 -24.63 3.11 4.68
C ASP A 590 -23.75 4.30 4.28
N GLY A 591 -23.88 5.40 5.02
CA GLY A 591 -23.01 6.57 4.86
C GLY A 591 -21.56 6.34 5.29
N ALA A 592 -21.27 5.24 6.00
CA ALA A 592 -19.93 4.85 6.44
C ALA A 592 -19.24 3.86 5.49
N SER A 593 -19.89 3.43 4.39
CA SER A 593 -19.28 2.44 3.50
C SER A 593 -18.04 2.97 2.76
N TYR A 594 -17.01 2.13 2.70
CA TYR A 594 -15.76 2.38 2.00
C TYR A 594 -15.88 2.16 0.49
N LEU A 595 -16.66 1.15 0.12
CA LEU A 595 -16.88 0.77 -1.27
C LEU A 595 -18.29 0.19 -1.42
N VAL A 596 -18.81 0.28 -2.64
CA VAL A 596 -20.06 -0.38 -3.04
C VAL A 596 -19.75 -1.42 -4.10
N HIS A 597 -20.22 -2.63 -3.86
CA HIS A 597 -20.08 -3.79 -4.72
C HIS A 597 -21.42 -4.06 -5.38
N PHE A 598 -21.51 -3.93 -6.71
CA PHE A 598 -22.68 -4.32 -7.50
C PHE A 598 -22.76 -5.85 -7.62
N HIS A 599 -22.77 -6.54 -6.49
CA HIS A 599 -22.91 -7.98 -6.38
C HIS A 599 -24.25 -8.42 -6.99
N GLY A 600 -24.26 -9.45 -7.84
CA GLY A 600 -25.46 -9.84 -8.58
C GLY A 600 -25.83 -8.78 -9.65
N PRO A 601 -26.99 -8.11 -9.56
CA PRO A 601 -27.46 -7.15 -10.57
C PRO A 601 -26.47 -6.03 -10.88
N LYS A 602 -26.17 -5.89 -12.16
CA LYS A 602 -25.41 -4.78 -12.72
C LYS A 602 -26.34 -3.63 -13.10
N PRO A 603 -25.81 -2.39 -13.23
CA PRO A 603 -26.60 -1.22 -13.62
C PRO A 603 -27.51 -1.40 -14.84
N HIS A 604 -27.07 -2.11 -15.89
CA HIS A 604 -27.91 -2.36 -17.06
C HIS A 604 -29.06 -3.35 -16.79
N GLU A 605 -28.92 -4.24 -15.80
CA GLU A 605 -29.97 -5.18 -15.39
C GLU A 605 -31.04 -4.47 -14.55
N TYR A 606 -30.64 -3.48 -13.73
CA TYR A 606 -31.60 -2.58 -13.10
C TYR A 606 -32.40 -1.77 -14.13
N LEU A 607 -31.74 -1.23 -15.17
CA LEU A 607 -32.43 -0.55 -16.27
C LEU A 607 -33.41 -1.49 -16.99
N ALA A 608 -32.97 -2.70 -17.33
CA ALA A 608 -33.84 -3.70 -17.97
C ALA A 608 -35.05 -4.05 -17.08
N PHE A 609 -34.86 -4.13 -15.76
CA PHE A 609 -35.95 -4.34 -14.81
C PHE A 609 -36.92 -3.16 -14.78
N LEU A 610 -36.43 -1.91 -14.82
CA LEU A 610 -37.30 -0.72 -14.88
C LEU A 610 -38.14 -0.69 -16.16
N GLU A 611 -37.60 -1.19 -17.27
CA GLU A 611 -38.29 -1.24 -18.57
C GLU A 611 -39.30 -2.40 -18.66
N THR A 612 -38.92 -3.58 -18.16
CA THR A 612 -39.64 -4.84 -18.44
C THR A 612 -40.33 -5.46 -17.22
N GLY A 613 -39.96 -5.04 -16.01
CA GLY A 613 -40.37 -5.67 -14.76
C GLY A 613 -39.70 -7.03 -14.48
N LYS A 614 -38.74 -7.49 -15.31
CA LYS A 614 -38.07 -8.78 -15.16
C LYS A 614 -36.63 -8.61 -14.65
N CYS A 615 -36.26 -9.41 -13.65
CA CYS A 615 -34.91 -9.45 -13.07
C CYS A 615 -34.39 -10.88 -13.08
N ASP A 616 -33.19 -11.08 -13.62
CA ASP A 616 -32.53 -12.39 -13.66
C ASP A 616 -32.00 -12.83 -12.27
N PHE A 617 -32.04 -11.93 -11.29
CA PHE A 617 -31.56 -12.13 -9.92
C PHE A 617 -32.70 -12.11 -8.90
N TYR A 618 -33.80 -12.80 -9.20
CA TYR A 618 -34.96 -12.92 -8.31
C TYR A 618 -35.47 -11.53 -7.85
N SER A 619 -35.65 -11.32 -6.55
CA SER A 619 -36.11 -10.06 -5.96
C SER A 619 -35.00 -9.04 -5.70
N VAL A 620 -33.76 -9.31 -6.10
CA VAL A 620 -32.62 -8.42 -5.80
C VAL A 620 -32.71 -7.08 -6.55
N CYS A 621 -33.23 -7.08 -7.79
CA CYS A 621 -33.48 -5.82 -8.50
C CYS A 621 -34.53 -4.95 -7.78
N GLU A 622 -35.63 -5.59 -7.36
CA GLU A 622 -36.69 -4.99 -6.55
C GLU A 622 -36.12 -4.38 -5.26
N GLN A 623 -35.35 -5.16 -4.51
CA GLN A 623 -34.75 -4.69 -3.25
C GLN A 623 -33.80 -3.52 -3.48
N GLY A 624 -33.02 -3.53 -4.56
CA GLY A 624 -32.17 -2.40 -4.94
C GLY A 624 -32.96 -1.11 -5.12
N ILE A 625 -34.02 -1.15 -5.95
CA ILE A 625 -34.85 0.02 -6.25
C ILE A 625 -35.59 0.53 -5.02
N LEU A 626 -36.10 -0.37 -4.18
CA LEU A 626 -36.82 0.00 -2.96
C LEU A 626 -35.89 0.53 -1.84
N ARG A 627 -34.58 0.27 -1.93
CA ARG A 627 -33.59 0.66 -0.90
C ARG A 627 -32.63 1.72 -1.43
N SER A 628 -31.37 1.35 -1.67
CA SER A 628 -30.26 2.31 -1.76
C SER A 628 -29.66 2.44 -3.15
N LEU A 629 -30.16 1.70 -4.14
CA LEU A 629 -29.66 1.73 -5.51
C LEU A 629 -29.54 3.17 -6.02
N CYS A 630 -30.58 3.98 -5.83
CA CYS A 630 -30.60 5.31 -6.41
C CYS A 630 -29.65 6.30 -5.76
N GLN A 631 -29.28 6.11 -4.50
CA GLN A 631 -28.25 6.92 -3.86
C GLN A 631 -26.88 6.55 -4.42
N TYR A 632 -26.57 5.24 -4.46
CA TYR A 632 -25.30 4.74 -4.97
C TYR A 632 -25.13 4.92 -6.49
N ALA A 633 -26.20 4.80 -7.27
CA ALA A 633 -26.14 4.99 -8.72
C ALA A 633 -25.78 6.44 -9.09
N ARG A 634 -26.26 7.44 -8.33
CA ARG A 634 -25.88 8.84 -8.53
C ARG A 634 -24.42 9.09 -8.20
N GLU A 635 -23.92 8.57 -7.09
CA GLU A 635 -22.51 8.67 -6.72
C GLU A 635 -21.61 7.98 -7.76
N TRP A 636 -22.00 6.77 -8.18
CA TRP A 636 -21.29 5.98 -9.17
C TRP A 636 -21.19 6.68 -10.54
N ALA A 637 -22.27 7.33 -10.98
CA ALA A 637 -22.31 8.04 -12.25
C ALA A 637 -21.32 9.23 -12.32
N VAL A 638 -20.93 9.82 -11.18
CA VAL A 638 -19.90 10.89 -11.14
C VAL A 638 -18.55 10.40 -11.67
N PHE A 639 -18.22 9.12 -11.51
CA PHE A 639 -16.94 8.56 -11.95
C PHE A 639 -16.93 8.18 -13.44
N ILE A 640 -18.09 7.98 -14.05
CA ILE A 640 -18.23 7.56 -15.46
C ILE A 640 -19.34 8.33 -16.17
N PRO A 641 -19.29 9.68 -16.20
CA PRO A 641 -20.37 10.50 -16.78
C PRO A 641 -20.49 10.33 -18.30
N ASP A 642 -19.46 9.76 -18.94
CA ASP A 642 -19.37 9.43 -20.36
C ASP A 642 -20.05 8.09 -20.73
N GLU A 643 -20.44 7.28 -19.74
CA GLU A 643 -21.07 5.98 -19.98
C GLU A 643 -22.61 6.10 -19.97
N VAL A 644 -23.24 5.75 -21.10
CA VAL A 644 -24.70 5.89 -21.29
C VAL A 644 -25.51 5.17 -20.21
N VAL A 645 -25.06 3.99 -19.76
CA VAL A 645 -25.71 3.23 -18.69
C VAL A 645 -25.72 4.01 -17.37
N ALA A 646 -24.68 4.78 -17.09
CA ALA A 646 -24.56 5.57 -15.88
C ALA A 646 -25.52 6.76 -15.89
N THR A 647 -25.52 7.52 -16.99
CA THR A 647 -26.45 8.65 -17.18
C THR A 647 -27.90 8.17 -17.10
N ARG A 648 -28.26 7.11 -17.85
CA ARG A 648 -29.64 6.59 -17.87
C ARG A 648 -30.11 6.09 -16.50
N LEU A 649 -29.26 5.39 -15.76
CA LEU A 649 -29.62 4.89 -14.43
C LEU A 649 -29.74 6.04 -13.43
N SER A 650 -28.82 7.01 -13.45
CA SER A 650 -28.88 8.22 -12.62
C SER A 650 -30.14 9.03 -12.89
N ASP A 651 -30.52 9.21 -14.16
CA ASP A 651 -31.73 9.91 -14.57
C ASP A 651 -32.97 9.16 -14.07
N SER A 652 -33.05 7.85 -14.35
CA SER A 652 -34.14 7.00 -13.87
C SER A 652 -34.28 7.08 -12.35
N CYS A 653 -33.17 7.11 -11.64
CA CYS A 653 -33.16 7.25 -10.19
C CYS A 653 -33.60 8.63 -9.69
N SER A 654 -33.38 9.69 -10.47
CA SER A 654 -33.92 11.02 -10.15
C SER A 654 -35.46 11.03 -10.26
N TRP A 655 -36.03 10.32 -11.24
CA TRP A 655 -37.47 10.12 -11.34
C TRP A 655 -38.01 9.27 -10.19
N LEU A 656 -37.33 8.17 -9.86
CA LEU A 656 -37.75 7.25 -8.78
C LEU A 656 -37.66 7.87 -7.39
N THR A 657 -36.85 8.91 -7.18
CA THR A 657 -36.87 9.66 -5.91
C THR A 657 -38.12 10.53 -5.71
N ASN A 658 -38.93 10.73 -6.75
CA ASN A 658 -40.22 11.40 -6.61
C ASN A 658 -41.26 10.40 -6.04
N PRO A 659 -41.87 10.67 -4.87
CA PRO A 659 -42.80 9.72 -4.24
C PRO A 659 -44.01 9.35 -5.10
N THR A 660 -44.52 10.29 -5.91
CA THR A 660 -45.66 10.05 -6.80
C THR A 660 -45.28 9.06 -7.91
N ILE A 661 -44.11 9.22 -8.51
CA ILE A 661 -43.62 8.33 -9.56
C ILE A 661 -43.28 6.96 -8.98
N MET A 662 -42.66 6.91 -7.79
CA MET A 662 -42.42 5.65 -7.09
C MET A 662 -43.71 4.91 -6.80
N ALA A 663 -44.76 5.59 -6.33
CA ALA A 663 -46.06 4.96 -6.07
C ALA A 663 -46.72 4.40 -7.35
N VAL A 664 -46.62 5.13 -8.48
CA VAL A 664 -47.10 4.64 -9.79
C VAL A 664 -46.29 3.43 -10.24
N PHE A 665 -44.96 3.49 -10.09
CA PHE A 665 -44.06 2.39 -10.43
C PHE A 665 -44.42 1.15 -9.62
N GLN A 666 -44.50 1.27 -8.28
CA GLN A 666 -44.90 0.21 -7.36
C GLN A 666 -46.23 -0.42 -7.73
N LYS A 667 -47.25 0.40 -8.03
CA LYS A 667 -48.56 -0.09 -8.48
C LYS A 667 -48.48 -0.88 -9.79
N LYS A 668 -47.66 -0.43 -10.75
CA LYS A 668 -47.53 -1.06 -12.08
C LYS A 668 -46.75 -2.37 -12.03
N THR A 669 -45.70 -2.42 -11.22
CA THR A 669 -44.80 -3.59 -11.10
C THR A 669 -45.25 -4.57 -10.02
N GLY A 670 -46.22 -4.20 -9.19
CA GLY A 670 -46.64 -4.99 -8.03
C GLY A 670 -45.63 -4.97 -6.89
N LEU A 671 -44.65 -4.05 -6.92
CA LEU A 671 -43.65 -3.90 -5.86
C LEU A 671 -44.33 -3.34 -4.62
N VAL A 672 -44.35 -4.12 -3.55
CA VAL A 672 -44.89 -3.68 -2.26
C VAL A 672 -43.70 -3.26 -1.39
N PRO A 673 -43.72 -2.06 -0.77
CA PRO A 673 -42.74 -1.72 0.25
C PRO A 673 -42.75 -2.83 1.31
N GLN A 674 -41.67 -3.61 1.42
CA GLN A 674 -41.61 -4.65 2.45
C GLN A 674 -41.63 -3.98 3.83
N SER A 675 -42.78 -3.98 4.50
CA SER A 675 -42.83 -3.76 5.93
C SER A 675 -42.24 -5.00 6.61
N THR A 676 -41.00 -4.86 7.10
CA THR A 676 -40.28 -5.78 7.99
C THR A 676 -39.95 -7.19 7.48
N ALA A 677 -38.65 -7.51 7.56
CA ALA A 677 -37.99 -8.82 7.52
C ALA A 677 -38.47 -9.86 6.51
N VAL A 678 -37.57 -10.27 5.61
CA VAL A 678 -37.70 -11.52 4.84
C VAL A 678 -37.93 -12.67 5.83
N PRO A 679 -39.06 -13.41 5.72
CA PRO A 679 -39.35 -14.57 6.56
C PRO A 679 -38.19 -15.57 6.61
N ASP A 680 -37.93 -16.17 7.78
CA ASP A 680 -36.77 -17.05 8.02
C ASP A 680 -36.78 -18.33 7.15
N ASP A 681 -37.96 -18.76 6.71
CA ASP A 681 -38.14 -19.88 5.78
C ASP A 681 -37.60 -19.56 4.37
N LYS A 682 -37.77 -18.32 3.88
CA LYS A 682 -37.16 -17.89 2.62
C LYS A 682 -35.65 -17.73 2.70
N LYS A 683 -35.08 -17.43 3.88
CA LYS A 683 -33.62 -17.39 4.07
C LYS A 683 -32.99 -18.77 3.86
N GLN A 684 -33.65 -19.84 4.31
CA GLN A 684 -33.19 -21.22 4.08
C GLN A 684 -33.30 -21.62 2.61
N GLU A 685 -34.36 -21.20 1.92
CA GLU A 685 -34.56 -21.51 0.50
C GLU A 685 -33.48 -20.87 -0.41
N PHE A 686 -33.06 -19.63 -0.10
CA PHE A 686 -31.92 -18.99 -0.77
C PHE A 686 -30.58 -19.67 -0.47
N THR A 687 -30.42 -20.26 0.73
CA THR A 687 -29.17 -20.94 1.12
C THR A 687 -29.08 -22.36 0.53
N GLN A 688 -30.21 -23.03 0.30
CA GLN A 688 -30.27 -24.40 -0.25
C GLN A 688 -30.29 -24.46 -1.79
N LYS A 689 -30.72 -23.38 -2.46
CA LYS A 689 -30.72 -23.28 -3.94
C LYS A 689 -29.43 -22.67 -4.52
N GLN A 690 -28.45 -22.38 -3.67
CA GLN A 690 -27.05 -22.11 -4.03
C GLN A 690 -26.24 -23.41 -3.93
#